data_AF-A0A946YVW8-F1
#
_entry.id   AF-A0A946YVW8-F1
#
_cell.length_a   1.000
_cell.length_b   1.000
_cell.length_c   1.000
_cell.angle_alpha   90.00
_cell.angle_beta   90.00
_cell.angle_gamma   90.00
#
_symmetry.space_group_name_H-M   'P 1'
#
loop_
_entity.id
_entity.type
_entity.pdbx_description
1 polymer ?
#
loop_
_entity_poly.entity_id
_entity_poly.type
_entity_poly.pdbx_seq_one_letter_code
_entity_poly.pdbx_strand_id
1 'polypeptide(L)'
;AWHSAGTYRVTDGRGGASEGSQRFAPLNSWPDNANLDKARRLLWPIKKKYGRQISWADLMVLAGNCALESMGLETFGFGGGREDVWEPQQDIYWGPEGEWLADARYSGDRELANPLAAVQMGLIYVNPEGPNGKPDPLAAARDIRTTFARMAMNDEETVALIAGGHTFGKSHGAASAEHVGPEPEAAGLEEQGLGWKNSYGTGKGADTITSGLEGAWTTTPTRWSHGYFHNLFTREWTLTKSPAGAWQWAPSGPPNVPDAHLEGKMNWPMMFTTDIALIRDPIYLEISKRFYENPDEFEDAFARAWYKLTHRDMGPVVRLLGPDVAAVQLWQDPVPAVDHVLIDDRDVETLKAEILGSGVSVSRLVSTAWASASTFRTSDKRGGANGARVRLAPQKDWEVNEPEELARVLATLERIRSNFNRSQSGEKKVSLADLIVLGGCAAVEAAAEKAGVDVTVPFTPGRTDATQEMTDAASFAVLRPMTDGFRNYVAEEHYRRPEVELVDRANQLMLTAPEMTVLVGGMRVLGANFEDSTHGVFAEQTGALTNAFFVNLLDMGTEWKESSGGGYLYDGYDRETGELKWTASSVDLVFGSNSQLRAIAEVYASDDAHRKFVDDFVAAWDKVMNLDRFDHAGEQAAVTHRPPTTDTLEPYECGDVTRLHTVNDIFLASQPGVEDFKQARMGGMRTVINSRHATENEDFDERQVVTSLGMTYHNPAWNGPQELTDAIIHQTRELLRTVERPILLHCSSANRTGALWLAYSVLDRGLSWDQALAEAKTVGLRSPDYERIVEEYVTRQQRASSSSSSSALDPRTEEALRAALDDERRAQAFYQAVMDRFGNRRPFSRIIGAERRHEARLIPLLEKYRVPVPANEWSARDVDVPGTFSEACRRAVEFEQENVAMYDDFLSFIAEEDIRTAMSLLRRASQERHLPAFQRWADR
;
A
#
# COMPACT_ATOMS: atom_id res chain seq x y z
N ALA A 1 8.02 7.86 25.33
CA ALA A 1 8.98 7.49 24.27
C ALA A 1 9.60 6.09 24.47
N TRP A 2 10.55 5.87 25.41
CA TRP A 2 11.22 4.56 25.61
C TRP A 2 10.25 3.36 25.62
N HIS A 3 9.28 3.34 26.54
CA HIS A 3 8.29 2.25 26.63
C HIS A 3 7.35 2.15 25.43
N SER A 4 7.14 3.24 24.68
CA SER A 4 6.35 3.18 23.46
C SER A 4 7.10 2.41 22.39
N ALA A 5 8.39 2.68 22.22
CA ALA A 5 9.23 1.99 21.24
C ALA A 5 9.69 0.61 21.70
N GLY A 6 9.80 0.41 23.02
CA GLY A 6 10.44 -0.73 23.67
C GLY A 6 9.65 -2.03 23.60
N THR A 7 8.48 -2.08 22.98
CA THR A 7 7.73 -3.34 22.81
C THR A 7 8.07 -4.09 21.52
N TYR A 8 8.86 -3.45 20.63
CA TYR A 8 9.26 -3.96 19.32
C TYR A 8 10.00 -5.30 19.38
N ARG A 9 9.76 -6.21 18.44
CA ARG A 9 10.50 -7.47 18.31
C ARG A 9 10.98 -7.69 16.89
N VAL A 10 12.24 -8.10 16.73
CA VAL A 10 12.84 -8.34 15.40
C VAL A 10 12.22 -9.53 14.67
N THR A 11 11.73 -10.52 15.40
CA THR A 11 11.23 -11.78 14.82
C THR A 11 10.02 -11.58 13.93
N ASP A 12 9.08 -10.73 14.33
CA ASP A 12 7.83 -10.45 13.59
C ASP A 12 7.61 -8.96 13.30
N GLY A 13 8.50 -8.08 13.76
CA GLY A 13 8.42 -6.62 13.60
C GLY A 13 7.31 -5.96 14.42
N ARG A 14 6.53 -6.73 15.20
CA ARG A 14 5.37 -6.22 15.96
C ARG A 14 5.83 -5.48 17.21
N GLY A 15 4.91 -4.69 17.77
CA GLY A 15 5.20 -3.72 18.82
C GLY A 15 5.91 -2.48 18.26
N GLY A 16 6.48 -1.66 19.15
CA GLY A 16 7.11 -0.41 18.76
C GLY A 16 6.18 0.81 18.86
N ALA A 17 6.68 1.95 18.38
CA ALA A 17 6.05 3.25 18.54
C ALA A 17 5.21 3.70 17.34
N SER A 18 5.27 3.00 16.20
CA SER A 18 4.73 3.43 14.90
C SER A 18 3.21 3.61 14.86
N GLU A 19 2.48 3.01 15.79
CA GLU A 19 1.01 3.04 15.85
C GLU A 19 0.45 3.79 17.08
N GLY A 20 1.32 4.15 18.03
CA GLY A 20 0.91 4.75 19.29
C GLY A 20 0.11 3.81 20.19
N SER A 21 0.27 2.49 20.03
CA SER A 21 -0.51 1.44 20.69
C SER A 21 -0.41 1.41 22.22
N GLN A 22 0.58 2.11 22.82
CA GLN A 22 0.66 2.31 24.28
C GLN A 22 -0.61 2.93 24.89
N ARG A 23 -1.46 3.60 24.11
CA ARG A 23 -2.74 4.17 24.60
C ARG A 23 -3.88 3.17 24.66
N PHE A 24 -3.69 1.95 24.15
CA PHE A 24 -4.69 0.88 24.12
C PHE A 24 -4.28 -0.32 24.96
N ALA A 25 -5.25 -1.16 25.29
CA ALA A 25 -5.00 -2.46 25.90
C ALA A 25 -4.15 -3.35 24.97
N PRO A 26 -3.37 -4.30 25.51
CA PRO A 26 -3.04 -4.43 26.94
C PRO A 26 -1.95 -3.44 27.39
N LEU A 27 -1.26 -2.78 26.46
CA LEU A 27 -0.06 -1.98 26.75
C LEU A 27 -0.34 -0.80 27.68
N ASN A 28 -1.51 -0.17 27.58
CA ASN A 28 -1.89 0.94 28.46
C ASN A 28 -1.97 0.55 29.94
N SER A 29 -1.97 -0.75 30.25
CA SER A 29 -2.22 -1.34 31.56
C SER A 29 -1.16 -2.35 32.00
N TRP A 30 -0.11 -2.57 31.21
CA TRP A 30 1.05 -3.35 31.64
C TRP A 30 1.66 -2.78 32.93
N PRO A 31 2.08 -3.62 33.89
CA PRO A 31 2.72 -3.15 35.12
C PRO A 31 3.91 -2.23 34.88
N ASP A 32 4.73 -2.50 33.85
CA ASP A 32 5.89 -1.66 33.53
C ASP A 32 5.50 -0.31 32.92
N ASN A 33 4.26 -0.17 32.45
CA ASN A 33 3.69 1.10 31.96
C ASN A 33 2.93 1.88 33.04
N ALA A 34 3.06 1.46 34.31
CA ALA A 34 2.46 2.16 35.43
C ALA A 34 2.77 3.66 35.43
N ASN A 35 1.73 4.47 35.65
CA ASN A 35 1.76 5.94 35.61
C ASN A 35 2.10 6.61 34.27
N LEU A 36 2.35 5.85 33.19
CA LEU A 36 2.48 6.45 31.85
C LEU A 36 1.13 6.93 31.29
N ASP A 37 0.01 6.46 31.84
CA ASP A 37 -1.31 7.06 31.64
C ASP A 37 -1.33 8.55 32.06
N LYS A 38 -0.65 8.90 33.16
CA LYS A 38 -0.48 10.29 33.61
C LYS A 38 0.37 11.09 32.62
N ALA A 39 1.48 10.51 32.15
CA ALA A 39 2.36 11.15 31.17
C ALA A 39 1.62 11.45 29.86
N ARG A 40 0.87 10.49 29.32
CA ARG A 40 0.03 10.71 28.13
C ARG A 40 -1.04 11.77 28.38
N ARG A 41 -1.67 11.77 29.56
CA ARG A 41 -2.69 12.77 29.92
C ARG A 41 -2.13 14.19 29.96
N LEU A 42 -0.88 14.39 30.39
CA LEU A 42 -0.21 15.70 30.35
C LEU A 42 -0.01 16.24 28.93
N LEU A 43 0.10 15.35 27.92
CA LEU A 43 0.24 15.73 26.52
C LEU A 43 -1.11 16.05 25.85
N TRP A 44 -2.25 15.74 26.49
CA TRP A 44 -3.57 15.98 25.90
C TRP A 44 -3.81 17.42 25.45
N PRO A 45 -3.48 18.48 26.22
CA PRO A 45 -3.66 19.86 25.76
C PRO A 45 -2.89 20.17 24.47
N ILE A 46 -1.69 19.59 24.29
CA ILE A 46 -0.89 19.74 23.07
C ILE A 46 -1.56 18.97 21.93
N LYS A 47 -1.91 17.69 22.14
CA LYS A 47 -2.64 16.89 21.14
C LYS A 47 -3.93 17.59 20.70
N LYS A 48 -4.70 18.13 21.64
CA LYS A 48 -5.93 18.87 21.38
C LYS A 48 -5.67 20.12 20.53
N LYS A 49 -4.61 20.87 20.82
CA LYS A 49 -4.24 22.09 20.08
C LYS A 49 -3.91 21.80 18.61
N TYR A 50 -3.15 20.75 18.35
CA TYR A 50 -2.68 20.42 16.99
C TYR A 50 -3.59 19.42 16.24
N GLY A 51 -4.52 18.77 16.94
CA GLY A 51 -5.53 17.92 16.34
C GLY A 51 -4.91 16.81 15.49
N ARG A 52 -5.38 16.67 14.24
CA ARG A 52 -4.89 15.69 13.27
C ARG A 52 -3.53 16.01 12.64
N GLN A 53 -2.96 17.18 12.91
CA GLN A 53 -1.64 17.56 12.35
C GLN A 53 -0.48 16.85 13.04
N ILE A 54 -0.73 16.18 14.17
CA ILE A 54 0.22 15.31 14.85
C ILE A 54 -0.53 14.13 15.46
N SER A 55 -0.09 12.91 15.16
CA SER A 55 -0.63 11.69 15.78
C SER A 55 -0.18 11.56 17.24
N TRP A 56 -0.86 10.73 18.03
CA TRP A 56 -0.35 10.36 19.35
C TRP A 56 0.96 9.59 19.24
N ALA A 57 1.09 8.74 18.23
CA ALA A 57 2.32 8.00 17.93
C ALA A 57 3.53 8.94 17.79
N ASP A 58 3.44 9.96 16.92
CA ASP A 58 4.50 10.96 16.77
C ASP A 58 4.68 11.80 18.03
N LEU A 59 3.58 12.25 18.66
CA LEU A 59 3.65 13.11 19.84
C LEU A 59 4.35 12.44 21.05
N MET A 60 4.16 11.14 21.26
CA MET A 60 4.80 10.40 22.36
C MET A 60 6.32 10.25 22.17
N VAL A 61 6.79 10.18 20.92
CA VAL A 61 8.22 10.14 20.58
C VAL A 61 8.80 11.54 20.65
N LEU A 62 8.15 12.52 20.00
CA LEU A 62 8.58 13.92 19.98
C LEU A 62 8.70 14.50 21.40
N ALA A 63 7.75 14.19 22.28
CA ALA A 63 7.84 14.61 23.68
C ALA A 63 9.08 14.05 24.40
N GLY A 64 9.56 12.86 24.00
CA GLY A 64 10.82 12.31 24.49
C GLY A 64 12.04 13.08 23.98
N ASN A 65 12.09 13.38 22.68
CA ASN A 65 13.16 14.20 22.10
C ASN A 65 13.22 15.60 22.74
N CYS A 66 12.08 16.29 22.83
CA CYS A 66 12.02 17.61 23.46
C CYS A 66 12.43 17.55 24.95
N ALA A 67 12.16 16.45 25.65
CA ALA A 67 12.63 16.27 27.03
C ALA A 67 14.17 16.20 27.07
N LEU A 68 14.79 15.39 26.22
CA LEU A 68 16.27 15.28 26.12
C LEU A 68 16.90 16.65 25.81
N GLU A 69 16.39 17.35 24.81
CA GLU A 69 16.85 18.68 24.39
C GLU A 69 16.71 19.70 25.51
N SER A 70 15.55 19.72 26.20
CA SER A 70 15.31 20.65 27.31
C SER A 70 16.26 20.43 28.49
N MET A 71 16.78 19.21 28.64
CA MET A 71 17.74 18.84 29.68
C MET A 71 19.20 18.99 29.22
N GLY A 72 19.44 19.45 28.00
CA GLY A 72 20.77 19.80 27.48
C GLY A 72 21.48 18.70 26.70
N LEU A 73 20.75 17.70 26.18
CA LEU A 73 21.30 16.72 25.25
C LEU A 73 20.77 16.97 23.83
N GLU A 74 21.67 17.10 22.86
CA GLU A 74 21.31 17.17 21.45
C GLU A 74 20.86 15.80 20.93
N THR A 75 19.72 15.76 20.23
CA THR A 75 19.22 14.52 19.63
C THR A 75 19.77 14.34 18.22
N PHE A 76 19.87 13.09 17.74
CA PHE A 76 20.37 12.80 16.40
C PHE A 76 19.41 13.25 15.28
N GLY A 77 18.14 13.44 15.61
CA GLY A 77 17.07 13.86 14.70
C GLY A 77 15.69 13.34 15.10
N PHE A 78 14.68 13.69 14.31
CA PHE A 78 13.30 13.24 14.46
C PHE A 78 12.59 13.16 13.09
N GLY A 79 11.97 12.02 12.80
CA GLY A 79 11.05 11.85 11.69
C GLY A 79 9.63 11.54 12.19
N GLY A 80 8.67 12.36 11.77
CA GLY A 80 7.24 12.09 11.91
C GLY A 80 6.71 11.18 10.79
N GLY A 81 5.39 10.97 10.74
CA GLY A 81 4.74 10.11 9.73
C GLY A 81 4.17 8.81 10.30
N ARG A 82 4.09 8.71 11.63
CA ARG A 82 3.38 7.61 12.31
C ARG A 82 1.89 7.90 12.30
N GLU A 83 1.09 6.94 11.86
CA GLU A 83 -0.36 7.08 11.85
C GLU A 83 -0.96 6.52 13.14
N ASP A 84 -2.01 7.18 13.65
CA ASP A 84 -2.74 6.72 14.81
C ASP A 84 -3.66 5.54 14.45
N VAL A 85 -3.62 4.46 15.23
CA VAL A 85 -4.61 3.37 15.14
C VAL A 85 -5.83 3.62 16.05
N TRP A 86 -6.91 2.87 15.87
CA TRP A 86 -8.16 3.12 16.60
C TRP A 86 -8.61 1.95 17.48
N GLU A 87 -7.84 0.88 17.49
CA GLU A 87 -8.10 -0.32 18.27
C GLU A 87 -6.78 -0.95 18.76
N PRO A 88 -6.84 -1.80 19.81
CA PRO A 88 -5.73 -2.66 20.20
C PRO A 88 -5.22 -3.50 19.03
N GLN A 89 -3.90 -3.71 18.97
CA GLN A 89 -3.30 -4.72 18.09
C GLN A 89 -3.64 -6.11 18.61
N GLN A 90 -4.73 -6.70 18.10
CA GLN A 90 -5.21 -8.03 18.52
C GLN A 90 -4.34 -9.18 18.01
N ASP A 91 -3.48 -8.89 17.04
CA ASP A 91 -2.61 -9.83 16.34
C ASP A 91 -1.27 -10.08 17.06
N ILE A 92 -0.98 -9.38 18.16
CA ILE A 92 0.30 -9.55 18.88
C ILE A 92 0.21 -10.64 19.95
N TYR A 93 1.04 -11.67 19.80
CA TYR A 93 1.27 -12.66 20.85
C TYR A 93 2.32 -12.18 21.88
N TRP A 94 1.81 -11.67 23.01
CA TRP A 94 2.63 -11.16 24.12
C TRP A 94 3.19 -12.23 25.07
N GLY A 95 2.68 -13.46 24.98
CA GLY A 95 3.13 -14.61 25.79
C GLY A 95 1.98 -15.52 26.23
N PRO A 96 2.30 -16.71 26.73
CA PRO A 96 1.30 -17.72 27.12
C PRO A 96 0.68 -17.48 28.50
N GLU A 97 1.21 -16.53 29.28
CA GLU A 97 0.84 -16.39 30.69
C GLU A 97 -0.58 -15.87 30.89
N GLY A 98 -1.29 -16.45 31.86
CA GLY A 98 -2.58 -15.95 32.34
C GLY A 98 -2.49 -14.95 33.51
N GLU A 99 -1.28 -14.58 33.92
CA GLU A 99 -1.02 -13.69 35.07
C GLU A 99 0.08 -12.68 34.73
N TRP A 100 -0.07 -11.43 35.22
CA TRP A 100 0.96 -10.41 35.09
C TRP A 100 2.24 -10.80 35.80
N LEU A 101 3.39 -10.46 35.19
CA LEU A 101 4.73 -10.72 35.69
C LEU A 101 5.08 -12.21 35.84
N ALA A 102 4.28 -13.15 35.33
CA ALA A 102 4.68 -14.55 35.22
C ALA A 102 5.67 -14.77 34.05
N ASP A 103 6.41 -15.89 34.07
CA ASP A 103 7.54 -16.20 33.17
C ASP A 103 7.44 -17.57 32.48
N ALA A 104 6.24 -18.09 32.19
CA ALA A 104 6.01 -19.40 31.54
C ALA A 104 6.42 -19.45 30.03
N ARG A 105 7.42 -18.66 29.66
CA ARG A 105 7.92 -18.37 28.32
C ARG A 105 9.33 -18.88 28.05
N TYR A 106 9.93 -19.58 29.02
CA TYR A 106 11.26 -20.14 28.92
C TYR A 106 11.25 -21.66 28.79
N SER A 107 12.19 -22.20 28.04
CA SER A 107 12.51 -23.63 27.97
C SER A 107 14.01 -23.86 28.13
N GLY A 108 14.42 -25.12 28.35
CA GLY A 108 15.83 -25.50 28.39
C GLY A 108 16.66 -24.68 29.39
N ASP A 109 17.87 -24.27 28.98
CA ASP A 109 18.72 -23.34 29.74
C ASP A 109 18.30 -21.88 29.50
N ARG A 110 17.13 -21.49 30.01
CA ARG A 110 16.62 -20.10 29.95
C ARG A 110 16.55 -19.57 28.50
N GLU A 111 16.10 -20.40 27.58
CA GLU A 111 15.81 -20.02 26.19
C GLU A 111 14.43 -19.39 26.12
N LEU A 112 14.38 -18.10 25.78
CA LEU A 112 13.12 -17.36 25.64
C LEU A 112 12.40 -17.83 24.36
N ALA A 113 11.12 -18.19 24.43
CA ALA A 113 10.36 -18.63 23.27
C ALA A 113 10.25 -17.52 22.20
N ASN A 114 10.34 -17.88 20.92
CA ASN A 114 9.99 -16.95 19.83
C ASN A 114 8.47 -16.76 19.77
N PRO A 115 7.97 -15.57 19.38
CA PRO A 115 8.72 -14.36 18.97
C PRO A 115 9.06 -13.42 20.15
N LEU A 116 8.98 -13.87 21.41
CA LEU A 116 9.02 -13.01 22.60
C LEU A 116 10.37 -12.31 22.79
N ALA A 117 10.34 -11.07 23.30
CA ALA A 117 11.54 -10.29 23.60
C ALA A 117 11.54 -9.65 25.01
N ALA A 118 10.63 -10.09 25.89
CA ALA A 118 10.58 -9.67 27.28
C ALA A 118 10.58 -10.88 28.22
N VAL A 119 11.20 -10.77 29.39
CA VAL A 119 11.42 -11.90 30.32
C VAL A 119 10.19 -12.31 31.13
N GLN A 120 9.21 -11.41 31.28
CA GLN A 120 7.97 -11.64 32.03
C GLN A 120 6.80 -10.93 31.35
N MET A 121 5.58 -11.44 31.56
CA MET A 121 4.37 -10.84 30.99
C MET A 121 4.14 -9.44 31.56
N GLY A 122 4.04 -8.43 30.70
CA GLY A 122 3.80 -7.05 31.13
C GLY A 122 5.06 -6.24 31.45
N LEU A 123 6.27 -6.78 31.23
CA LEU A 123 7.53 -6.02 31.22
C LEU A 123 7.92 -5.63 29.79
N ILE A 124 8.65 -4.51 29.65
CA ILE A 124 9.19 -4.07 28.36
C ILE A 124 10.36 -4.98 27.94
N TYR A 125 11.38 -5.15 28.80
CA TYR A 125 12.56 -5.98 28.51
C TYR A 125 12.82 -7.00 29.61
N VAL A 126 13.37 -6.54 30.72
CA VAL A 126 13.91 -7.36 31.81
C VAL A 126 13.34 -6.92 33.15
N ASN A 127 13.46 -7.79 34.16
CA ASN A 127 13.15 -7.43 35.53
C ASN A 127 14.26 -6.54 36.13
N PRO A 128 13.97 -5.33 36.61
CA PRO A 128 14.98 -4.41 37.14
C PRO A 128 15.63 -4.91 38.45
N GLU A 129 14.96 -5.78 39.21
CA GLU A 129 15.53 -6.44 40.39
C GLU A 129 16.48 -7.59 40.01
N GLY A 130 16.44 -8.07 38.76
CA GLY A 130 17.17 -9.22 38.23
C GLY A 130 16.26 -10.45 37.97
N PRO A 131 16.79 -11.52 37.34
CA PRO A 131 16.00 -12.66 36.88
C PRO A 131 15.07 -13.24 37.95
N ASN A 132 13.75 -13.18 37.69
CA ASN A 132 12.69 -13.65 38.59
C ASN A 132 12.78 -13.03 40.00
N GLY A 133 13.15 -11.75 40.07
CA GLY A 133 13.30 -10.99 41.32
C GLY A 133 14.57 -11.31 42.10
N LYS A 134 15.54 -12.02 41.50
CA LYS A 134 16.84 -12.34 42.14
C LYS A 134 17.89 -11.30 41.75
N PRO A 135 18.52 -10.60 42.73
CA PRO A 135 19.48 -9.54 42.47
C PRO A 135 20.87 -10.06 42.10
N ASP A 136 20.95 -10.78 40.98
CA ASP A 136 22.18 -11.24 40.35
C ASP A 136 22.48 -10.41 39.10
N PRO A 137 23.49 -9.50 39.15
CA PRO A 137 23.86 -8.66 38.02
C PRO A 137 24.36 -9.43 36.78
N LEU A 138 25.04 -10.57 36.96
CA LEU A 138 25.56 -11.36 35.83
C LEU A 138 24.42 -12.09 35.12
N ALA A 139 23.49 -12.66 35.88
CA ALA A 139 22.30 -13.27 35.31
C ALA A 139 21.39 -12.22 34.65
N ALA A 140 21.27 -11.01 35.24
CA ALA A 140 20.58 -9.89 34.62
C ALA A 140 21.22 -9.46 33.29
N ALA A 141 22.55 -9.43 33.20
CA ALA A 141 23.25 -9.10 31.96
C ALA A 141 22.91 -10.05 30.79
N ARG A 142 22.76 -11.36 31.07
CA ARG A 142 22.32 -12.35 30.09
C ARG A 142 20.93 -12.00 29.55
N ASP A 143 19.97 -11.74 30.44
CA ASP A 143 18.61 -11.37 30.05
C ASP A 143 18.58 -10.03 29.29
N ILE A 144 19.37 -9.03 29.72
CA ILE A 144 19.50 -7.74 29.02
C ILE A 144 19.98 -7.99 27.59
N ARG A 145 21.08 -8.73 27.43
CA ARG A 145 21.66 -9.01 26.11
C ARG A 145 20.67 -9.72 25.19
N THR A 146 20.02 -10.77 25.68
CA THR A 146 19.06 -11.53 24.89
C THR A 146 17.86 -10.68 24.47
N THR A 147 17.27 -9.92 25.39
CA THR A 147 16.08 -9.13 25.11
C THR A 147 16.39 -7.94 24.19
N PHE A 148 17.47 -7.19 24.45
CA PHE A 148 17.88 -6.08 23.59
C PHE A 148 18.27 -6.54 22.18
N ALA A 149 18.97 -7.67 22.04
CA ALA A 149 19.25 -8.25 20.72
C ALA A 149 17.97 -8.60 19.95
N ARG A 150 16.96 -9.16 20.65
CA ARG A 150 15.62 -9.42 20.07
C ARG A 150 14.81 -8.15 19.78
N MET A 151 15.34 -6.98 20.14
CA MET A 151 14.80 -5.67 19.78
C MET A 151 15.78 -4.86 18.91
N ALA A 152 16.69 -5.53 18.20
CA ALA A 152 17.65 -4.93 17.27
C ALA A 152 18.68 -4.00 17.92
N MET A 153 18.99 -4.16 19.21
CA MET A 153 20.04 -3.41 19.89
C MET A 153 21.23 -4.32 20.21
N ASN A 154 22.42 -3.93 19.76
CA ASN A 154 23.66 -4.61 20.12
C ASN A 154 24.16 -4.20 21.52
N ASP A 155 25.28 -4.76 21.98
CA ASP A 155 25.81 -4.47 23.32
C ASP A 155 26.18 -2.99 23.53
N GLU A 156 26.71 -2.31 22.50
CA GLU A 156 27.06 -0.87 22.59
C GLU A 156 25.82 0.00 22.70
N GLU A 157 24.84 -0.21 21.81
CA GLU A 157 23.55 0.48 21.81
C GLU A 157 22.79 0.23 23.12
N THR A 158 22.89 -0.98 23.67
CA THR A 158 22.25 -1.37 24.93
C THR A 158 22.83 -0.61 26.12
N VAL A 159 24.16 -0.59 26.26
CA VAL A 159 24.82 0.17 27.33
C VAL A 159 24.52 1.66 27.18
N ALA A 160 24.57 2.20 25.96
CA ALA A 160 24.27 3.60 25.69
C ALA A 160 22.82 3.95 26.09
N LEU A 161 21.83 3.14 25.70
CA LEU A 161 20.42 3.37 26.01
C LEU A 161 20.12 3.29 27.51
N ILE A 162 20.64 2.29 28.22
CA ILE A 162 20.40 2.13 29.66
C ILE A 162 21.05 3.29 30.42
N ALA A 163 22.35 3.53 30.19
CA ALA A 163 23.08 4.59 30.89
C ALA A 163 22.56 5.99 30.54
N GLY A 164 22.22 6.24 29.27
CA GLY A 164 21.70 7.52 28.80
C GLY A 164 20.30 7.79 29.34
N GLY A 165 19.41 6.79 29.32
CA GLY A 165 18.08 6.90 29.92
C GLY A 165 18.15 7.14 31.43
N HIS A 166 18.95 6.35 32.15
CA HIS A 166 19.13 6.46 33.60
C HIS A 166 20.05 7.62 34.01
N THR A 167 20.52 8.46 33.09
CA THR A 167 21.12 9.76 33.44
C THR A 167 20.06 10.73 33.98
N PHE A 168 18.78 10.50 33.62
CA PHE A 168 17.67 11.38 33.93
C PHE A 168 16.69 10.77 34.95
N GLY A 169 15.98 11.65 35.65
CA GLY A 169 14.82 11.31 36.47
C GLY A 169 15.14 10.40 37.66
N LYS A 170 14.11 9.65 38.07
CA LYS A 170 14.14 8.76 39.23
C LYS A 170 13.13 7.63 39.10
N SER A 171 13.31 6.59 39.91
CA SER A 171 12.30 5.56 40.18
C SER A 171 11.38 5.97 41.35
N HIS A 172 10.23 5.30 41.45
CA HIS A 172 9.19 5.61 42.44
C HIS A 172 8.69 4.35 43.17
N GLY A 173 8.91 4.32 44.49
CA GLY A 173 8.68 3.22 45.41
C GLY A 173 8.62 3.70 46.85
N ALA A 174 7.91 4.81 47.08
CA ALA A 174 7.83 5.48 48.38
C ALA A 174 7.25 4.61 49.50
N ALA A 175 6.42 3.62 49.16
CA ALA A 175 5.86 2.63 50.08
C ALA A 175 5.43 1.36 49.33
N SER A 176 4.87 0.40 50.07
CA SER A 176 4.38 -0.90 49.56
C SER A 176 3.40 -0.74 48.39
N ALA A 177 3.50 -1.67 47.43
CA ALA A 177 2.61 -1.74 46.28
C ALA A 177 1.13 -2.01 46.65
N GLU A 178 0.84 -2.47 47.88
CA GLU A 178 -0.53 -2.63 48.40
C GLU A 178 -1.35 -1.32 48.37
N HIS A 179 -0.68 -0.17 48.31
CA HIS A 179 -1.34 1.12 48.19
C HIS A 179 -1.79 1.47 46.77
N VAL A 180 -1.31 0.75 45.76
CA VAL A 180 -1.58 0.99 44.33
C VAL A 180 -2.82 0.21 43.91
N GLY A 181 -3.86 0.92 43.49
CA GLY A 181 -5.10 0.35 42.99
C GLY A 181 -4.98 -0.22 41.57
N PRO A 182 -6.12 -0.65 40.98
CA PRO A 182 -6.17 -1.30 39.68
C PRO A 182 -5.54 -0.48 38.54
N GLU A 183 -4.97 -1.17 37.56
CA GLU A 183 -4.50 -0.65 36.28
C GLU A 183 -5.64 -0.05 35.44
N PRO A 184 -5.36 0.79 34.42
CA PRO A 184 -6.38 1.57 33.70
C PRO A 184 -7.58 0.77 33.16
N GLU A 185 -7.36 -0.40 32.56
CA GLU A 185 -8.46 -1.24 32.02
C GLU A 185 -9.32 -1.91 33.11
N ALA A 186 -8.83 -1.98 34.35
CA ALA A 186 -9.56 -2.50 35.51
C ALA A 186 -10.02 -1.41 36.49
N ALA A 187 -9.68 -0.15 36.23
CA ALA A 187 -10.05 0.99 37.06
C ALA A 187 -11.53 1.38 36.88
N GLY A 188 -12.09 2.05 37.89
CA GLY A 188 -13.45 2.58 37.83
C GLY A 188 -13.60 3.64 36.73
N LEU A 189 -14.79 3.73 36.14
CA LEU A 189 -15.11 4.70 35.07
C LEU A 189 -14.84 6.16 35.48
N GLU A 190 -14.95 6.47 36.77
CA GLU A 190 -14.66 7.79 37.35
C GLU A 190 -13.18 8.20 37.24
N GLU A 191 -12.26 7.25 37.04
CA GLU A 191 -10.84 7.53 36.80
C GLU A 191 -10.58 8.00 35.35
N GLN A 192 -11.60 7.94 34.48
CA GLN A 192 -11.57 8.49 33.12
C GLN A 192 -10.34 8.01 32.32
N GLY A 193 -10.12 6.70 32.29
CA GLY A 193 -9.02 6.05 31.57
C GLY A 193 -7.64 6.24 32.22
N LEU A 194 -7.58 6.63 33.49
CA LEU A 194 -6.39 6.55 34.32
C LEU A 194 -6.47 5.31 35.24
N GLY A 195 -5.33 4.89 35.78
CA GLY A 195 -5.23 3.75 36.71
C GLY A 195 -4.15 3.95 37.77
N TRP A 196 -3.81 2.86 38.48
CA TRP A 196 -2.78 2.83 39.53
C TRP A 196 -2.97 3.90 40.61
N LYS A 197 -4.23 4.12 41.01
CA LYS A 197 -4.57 5.11 42.03
C LYS A 197 -3.86 4.76 43.34
N ASN A 198 -3.04 5.68 43.82
CA ASN A 198 -2.21 5.45 44.99
C ASN A 198 -2.86 6.05 46.25
N SER A 199 -3.06 5.20 47.27
CA SER A 199 -3.64 5.56 48.57
C SER A 199 -2.62 5.97 49.63
N TYR A 200 -1.32 5.86 49.35
CA TYR A 200 -0.25 6.23 50.27
C TYR A 200 -0.04 7.74 50.31
N GLY A 201 -0.10 8.34 51.51
CA GLY A 201 0.14 9.77 51.70
C GLY A 201 -0.78 10.63 50.81
N THR A 202 -0.16 11.46 49.97
CA THR A 202 -0.87 12.28 48.96
C THR A 202 -1.18 11.55 47.66
N GLY A 203 -0.67 10.33 47.48
CA GLY A 203 -0.81 9.50 46.28
C GLY A 203 0.05 9.93 45.09
N LYS A 204 0.85 11.00 45.23
CA LYS A 204 1.64 11.61 44.14
C LYS A 204 2.83 12.40 44.69
N GLY A 205 3.67 12.93 43.80
CA GLY A 205 4.84 13.71 44.20
C GLY A 205 5.81 12.87 45.04
N ALA A 206 6.12 13.31 46.27
CA ALA A 206 7.02 12.60 47.18
C ALA A 206 6.52 11.20 47.57
N ASP A 207 5.20 10.96 47.50
CA ASP A 207 4.56 9.71 47.91
C ASP A 207 4.28 8.76 46.72
N THR A 208 4.85 9.05 45.54
CA THR A 208 4.58 8.29 44.30
C THR A 208 5.11 6.85 44.40
N ILE A 209 4.33 5.89 43.90
CA ILE A 209 4.71 4.48 43.74
C ILE A 209 4.45 4.10 42.27
N THR A 210 5.42 3.47 41.62
CA THR A 210 5.34 2.99 40.23
C THR A 210 5.96 1.60 40.12
N SER A 211 7.28 1.49 40.07
CA SER A 211 7.98 0.20 39.99
C SER A 211 8.21 -0.46 41.35
N GLY A 212 8.10 0.32 42.44
CA GLY A 212 8.50 -0.12 43.78
C GLY A 212 9.98 0.08 44.08
N LEU A 213 10.81 0.42 43.10
CA LEU A 213 12.19 0.88 43.29
C LEU A 213 12.18 2.38 43.61
N GLU A 214 13.11 2.88 44.43
CA GLU A 214 13.09 4.27 44.89
C GLU A 214 14.45 4.96 44.80
N GLY A 215 14.45 6.11 44.12
CA GLY A 215 15.54 7.09 44.10
C GLY A 215 16.06 7.41 42.70
N ALA A 216 17.01 8.32 42.63
CA ALA A 216 17.61 8.83 41.39
C ALA A 216 19.03 8.29 41.20
N TRP A 217 19.47 8.19 39.95
CA TRP A 217 20.80 7.69 39.59
C TRP A 217 21.88 8.78 39.67
N THR A 218 21.52 10.03 39.36
CA THR A 218 22.46 11.15 39.21
C THR A 218 22.18 12.27 40.21
N THR A 219 23.16 13.15 40.45
CA THR A 219 23.03 14.32 41.31
C THR A 219 22.27 15.48 40.65
N THR A 220 22.10 15.43 39.33
CA THR A 220 21.36 16.41 38.53
C THR A 220 20.31 15.71 37.65
N PRO A 221 19.23 15.14 38.23
CA PRO A 221 18.29 14.28 37.48
C PRO A 221 17.56 14.95 36.30
N THR A 222 17.59 16.28 36.20
CA THR A 222 16.92 17.07 35.16
C THR A 222 17.90 17.73 34.19
N ARG A 223 19.16 17.27 34.15
CA ARG A 223 20.19 17.76 33.24
C ARG A 223 21.01 16.60 32.71
N TRP A 224 21.33 16.65 31.42
CA TRP A 224 22.32 15.75 30.85
C TRP A 224 23.65 15.91 31.59
N SER A 225 24.26 14.78 31.92
CA SER A 225 25.54 14.73 32.63
C SER A 225 26.16 13.35 32.50
N HIS A 226 27.44 13.26 32.80
CA HIS A 226 28.16 11.98 32.92
C HIS A 226 28.09 11.40 34.34
N GLY A 227 27.13 11.87 35.14
CA GLY A 227 26.97 11.51 36.56
C GLY A 227 26.59 10.05 36.77
N TYR A 228 25.91 9.42 35.80
CA TYR A 228 25.53 8.01 35.87
C TYR A 228 26.77 7.10 35.97
N PHE A 229 27.67 7.15 34.98
CA PHE A 229 28.89 6.34 34.99
C PHE A 229 29.84 6.76 36.11
N HIS A 230 29.95 8.06 36.40
CA HIS A 230 30.76 8.52 37.52
C HIS A 230 30.30 7.88 38.84
N ASN A 231 29.00 7.91 39.14
CA ASN A 231 28.48 7.23 40.33
C ASN A 231 28.71 5.72 40.27
N LEU A 232 28.45 5.09 39.12
CA LEU A 232 28.54 3.64 38.96
C LEU A 232 29.97 3.12 39.22
N PHE A 233 31.00 3.82 38.74
CA PHE A 233 32.41 3.41 38.87
C PHE A 233 33.12 3.87 40.14
N THR A 234 32.74 5.00 40.73
CA THR A 234 33.51 5.61 41.84
C THR A 234 32.97 5.26 43.23
N ARG A 235 31.82 4.60 43.31
CA ARG A 235 31.16 4.23 44.57
C ARG A 235 31.17 2.74 44.77
N GLU A 236 31.17 2.33 46.04
CA GLU A 236 30.90 0.95 46.40
C GLU A 236 29.39 0.75 46.53
N TRP A 237 28.88 -0.36 46.00
CA TRP A 237 27.45 -0.65 45.96
C TRP A 237 27.12 -1.85 46.85
N THR A 238 26.17 -1.66 47.77
CA THR A 238 25.66 -2.71 48.66
C THR A 238 24.19 -2.98 48.37
N LEU A 239 23.84 -4.25 48.23
CA LEU A 239 22.46 -4.68 48.03
C LEU A 239 21.58 -4.27 49.24
N THR A 240 20.42 -3.68 48.96
CA THR A 240 19.45 -3.22 49.94
C THR A 240 18.01 -3.39 49.43
N LYS A 241 17.03 -3.00 50.25
CA LYS A 241 15.62 -2.92 49.87
C LYS A 241 15.15 -1.46 49.81
N SER A 242 14.30 -1.16 48.83
CA SER A 242 13.55 0.09 48.75
C SER A 242 12.52 0.19 49.90
N PRO A 243 11.89 1.36 50.12
CA PRO A 243 10.76 1.47 51.04
C PRO A 243 9.57 0.56 50.68
N ALA A 244 9.40 0.21 49.39
CA ALA A 244 8.39 -0.76 48.94
C ALA A 244 8.83 -2.23 49.08
N GLY A 245 10.07 -2.50 49.49
CA GLY A 245 10.60 -3.86 49.62
C GLY A 245 11.18 -4.45 48.33
N ALA A 246 11.45 -3.65 47.29
CA ALA A 246 12.13 -4.10 46.06
C ALA A 246 13.65 -4.12 46.23
N TRP A 247 14.36 -5.05 45.61
CA TRP A 247 15.83 -5.12 45.61
C TRP A 247 16.45 -3.99 44.79
N GLN A 248 17.34 -3.22 45.42
CA GLN A 248 18.14 -2.18 44.76
C GLN A 248 19.52 -2.07 45.41
N TRP A 249 20.40 -1.24 44.87
CA TRP A 249 21.76 -1.06 45.35
C TRP A 249 21.96 0.33 45.92
N ALA A 250 22.44 0.38 47.17
CA ALA A 250 22.78 1.61 47.87
C ALA A 250 24.28 1.91 47.73
N PRO A 251 24.66 3.19 47.56
CA PRO A 251 26.04 3.62 47.44
C PRO A 251 26.71 3.79 48.80
N SER A 252 28.04 3.76 48.82
CA SER A 252 28.82 4.33 49.91
C SER A 252 28.79 5.87 49.90
N GLY A 253 29.07 6.47 51.07
CA GLY A 253 29.17 7.92 51.26
C GLY A 253 27.87 8.64 51.68
N PRO A 254 27.91 9.98 51.80
CA PRO A 254 26.76 10.77 52.23
C PRO A 254 25.72 11.00 51.11
N PRO A 255 24.47 11.36 51.46
CA PRO A 255 23.45 11.71 50.48
C PRO A 255 23.84 13.00 49.75
N ASN A 256 23.66 13.02 48.43
CA ASN A 256 24.07 14.14 47.58
C ASN A 256 23.15 14.36 46.36
N VAL A 257 21.99 13.72 46.33
CA VAL A 257 20.95 13.92 45.31
C VAL A 257 19.83 14.75 45.93
N PRO A 258 19.48 15.93 45.38
CA PRO A 258 18.34 16.70 45.88
C PRO A 258 17.04 15.88 45.81
N ASP A 259 16.19 16.00 46.82
CA ASP A 259 14.85 15.42 46.77
C ASP A 259 14.01 16.08 45.67
N ALA A 260 13.17 15.28 45.00
CA ALA A 260 12.37 15.74 43.87
C ALA A 260 11.28 16.76 44.26
N HIS A 261 10.87 16.79 45.53
CA HIS A 261 9.76 17.63 45.99
C HIS A 261 10.01 18.33 47.33
N LEU A 262 10.85 17.78 48.21
CA LEU A 262 11.09 18.31 49.54
C LEU A 262 12.34 19.20 49.57
N GLU A 263 12.13 20.51 49.62
CA GLU A 263 13.21 21.50 49.64
C GLU A 263 14.19 21.25 50.80
N GLY A 264 15.50 21.29 50.49
CA GLY A 264 16.57 21.08 51.46
C GLY A 264 16.84 19.63 51.87
N LYS A 265 15.98 18.68 51.48
CA LYS A 265 16.23 17.24 51.71
C LYS A 265 17.17 16.69 50.64
N MET A 266 18.15 15.92 51.10
CA MET A 266 19.10 15.19 50.25
C MET A 266 18.89 13.69 50.41
N ASN A 267 18.95 12.96 49.31
CA ASN A 267 18.87 11.51 49.23
C ASN A 267 20.20 10.93 48.71
N TRP A 268 20.39 9.63 48.91
CA TRP A 268 21.46 8.90 48.27
C TRP A 268 21.09 8.61 46.80
N PRO A 269 22.07 8.55 45.88
CA PRO A 269 21.83 7.93 44.59
C PRO A 269 21.52 6.44 44.78
N MET A 270 21.00 5.79 43.75
CA MET A 270 20.71 4.35 43.74
C MET A 270 21.13 3.74 42.40
N MET A 271 21.28 2.41 42.37
CA MET A 271 21.40 1.62 41.14
C MET A 271 20.46 0.40 41.20
N PHE A 272 19.90 0.01 40.06
CA PHE A 272 19.20 -1.27 39.91
C PHE A 272 20.19 -2.42 39.76
N THR A 273 19.71 -3.66 39.92
CA THR A 273 20.55 -4.84 39.59
C THR A 273 20.99 -4.79 38.12
N THR A 274 20.11 -4.34 37.22
CA THR A 274 20.39 -4.17 35.80
C THR A 274 21.40 -3.05 35.50
N ASP A 275 21.51 -2.04 36.36
CA ASP A 275 22.55 -1.00 36.24
C ASP A 275 23.91 -1.55 36.68
N ILE A 276 23.94 -2.28 37.79
CA ILE A 276 25.15 -2.96 38.27
C ILE A 276 25.64 -4.00 37.25
N ALA A 277 24.74 -4.61 36.49
CA ALA A 277 25.09 -5.56 35.43
C ALA A 277 26.09 -4.95 34.42
N LEU A 278 25.97 -3.66 34.12
CA LEU A 278 26.82 -2.95 33.15
C LEU A 278 28.30 -2.87 33.56
N ILE A 279 28.61 -3.06 34.85
CA ILE A 279 29.99 -3.07 35.37
C ILE A 279 30.42 -4.45 35.93
N ARG A 280 29.55 -5.46 35.83
CA ARG A 280 29.84 -6.84 36.26
C ARG A 280 30.02 -7.78 35.09
N ASP A 281 29.22 -7.63 34.04
CA ASP A 281 29.40 -8.39 32.80
C ASP A 281 30.67 -7.91 32.08
N PRO A 282 31.59 -8.81 31.69
CA PRO A 282 32.87 -8.40 31.11
C PRO A 282 32.76 -7.59 29.82
N ILE A 283 31.76 -7.85 28.98
CA ILE A 283 31.58 -7.15 27.69
C ILE A 283 30.99 -5.78 27.95
N TYR A 284 29.94 -5.69 28.77
CA TYR A 284 29.37 -4.39 29.14
C TYR A 284 30.34 -3.53 29.94
N LEU A 285 31.19 -4.13 30.76
CA LEU A 285 32.22 -3.42 31.53
C LEU A 285 33.21 -2.71 30.60
N GLU A 286 33.64 -3.36 29.52
CA GLU A 286 34.55 -2.75 28.54
C GLU A 286 33.91 -1.52 27.88
N ILE A 287 32.67 -1.66 27.42
CA ILE A 287 31.91 -0.57 26.79
C ILE A 287 31.65 0.56 27.79
N SER A 288 31.15 0.23 28.98
CA SER A 288 30.85 1.20 30.05
C SER A 288 32.09 1.97 30.47
N LYS A 289 33.24 1.30 30.58
CA LYS A 289 34.51 1.95 30.91
C LYS A 289 34.94 2.89 29.79
N ARG A 290 34.82 2.48 28.53
CA ARG A 290 35.10 3.36 27.38
C ARG A 290 34.21 4.60 27.38
N PHE A 291 32.90 4.45 27.59
CA PHE A 291 31.96 5.58 27.69
C PHE A 291 32.21 6.47 28.92
N TYR A 292 32.63 5.89 30.04
CA TYR A 292 33.04 6.67 31.21
C TYR A 292 34.29 7.51 30.95
N GLU A 293 35.27 6.95 30.22
CA GLU A 293 36.54 7.61 29.89
C GLU A 293 36.41 8.57 28.69
N ASN A 294 35.42 8.36 27.81
CA ASN A 294 35.18 9.13 26.59
C ASN A 294 33.70 9.57 26.51
N PRO A 295 33.32 10.64 27.22
CA PRO A 295 31.93 11.09 27.30
C PRO A 295 31.31 11.47 25.94
N ASP A 296 32.09 12.03 25.03
CA ASP A 296 31.62 12.41 23.69
C ASP A 296 31.20 11.18 22.85
N GLU A 297 31.90 10.04 23.02
CA GLU A 297 31.50 8.77 22.36
C GLU A 297 30.18 8.25 22.93
N PHE A 298 29.95 8.42 24.23
CA PHE A 298 28.70 8.04 24.87
C PHE A 298 27.53 8.90 24.41
N GLU A 299 27.74 10.21 24.29
CA GLU A 299 26.73 11.15 23.76
C GLU A 299 26.29 10.78 22.34
N ASP A 300 27.25 10.57 21.41
CA ASP A 300 26.93 10.17 20.03
C ASP A 300 26.26 8.78 19.97
N ALA A 301 26.78 7.80 20.72
CA ALA A 301 26.21 6.46 20.76
C ALA A 301 24.77 6.47 21.31
N PHE A 302 24.50 7.23 22.37
CA PHE A 302 23.15 7.35 22.93
C PHE A 302 22.21 8.08 21.97
N ALA A 303 22.64 9.19 21.35
CA ALA A 303 21.83 9.93 20.39
C ALA A 303 21.41 9.06 19.19
N ARG A 304 22.34 8.27 18.63
CA ARG A 304 22.07 7.34 17.53
C ARG A 304 21.17 6.18 17.96
N ALA A 305 21.45 5.56 19.11
CA ALA A 305 20.67 4.45 19.62
C ALA A 305 19.24 4.88 19.98
N TRP A 306 19.06 6.10 20.51
CA TRP A 306 17.74 6.71 20.76
C TRP A 306 16.96 6.93 19.46
N TYR A 307 17.62 7.45 18.43
CA TYR A 307 16.98 7.63 17.12
C TYR A 307 16.56 6.29 16.51
N LYS A 308 17.47 5.30 16.49
CA LYS A 308 17.16 3.94 16.03
C LYS A 308 16.01 3.33 16.82
N LEU A 309 16.06 3.37 18.15
CA LEU A 309 15.00 2.88 19.03
C LEU A 309 13.64 3.42 18.62
N THR A 310 13.56 4.73 18.40
CA THR A 310 12.29 5.42 18.20
C THR A 310 11.81 5.38 16.75
N HIS A 311 12.62 4.92 15.79
CA HIS A 311 12.31 4.90 14.36
C HIS A 311 12.48 3.53 13.67
N ARG A 312 12.97 2.50 14.36
CA ARG A 312 13.22 1.15 13.81
C ARG A 312 12.00 0.47 13.18
N ASP A 313 10.80 0.88 13.56
CA ASP A 313 9.51 0.35 13.10
C ASP A 313 8.79 1.29 12.12
N MET A 314 9.48 2.31 11.60
CA MET A 314 8.95 3.21 10.59
C MET A 314 9.27 2.78 9.15
N GLY A 315 10.01 1.69 8.95
CA GLY A 315 10.42 1.24 7.62
C GLY A 315 11.36 2.23 6.92
N PRO A 316 11.29 2.32 5.58
CA PRO A 316 12.26 3.08 4.79
C PRO A 316 12.18 4.59 5.03
N VAL A 317 13.32 5.27 4.87
CA VAL A 317 13.48 6.71 5.14
C VAL A 317 12.47 7.60 4.40
N VAL A 318 11.98 7.17 3.23
CA VAL A 318 10.96 7.90 2.44
C VAL A 318 9.65 8.12 3.20
N ARG A 319 9.38 7.32 4.25
CA ARG A 319 8.22 7.48 5.12
C ARG A 319 8.41 8.52 6.21
N LEU A 320 9.64 8.95 6.48
CA LEU A 320 9.95 9.90 7.54
C LEU A 320 9.64 11.33 7.07
N LEU A 321 8.85 12.05 7.86
CA LEU A 321 8.39 13.40 7.54
C LEU A 321 8.99 14.43 8.50
N GLY A 322 9.19 15.65 8.01
CA GLY A 322 9.62 16.79 8.82
C GLY A 322 11.05 17.26 8.53
N PRO A 323 11.43 18.43 9.07
CA PRO A 323 12.71 19.06 8.75
C PRO A 323 13.91 18.44 9.47
N ASP A 324 13.68 17.69 10.56
CA ASP A 324 14.73 17.18 11.46
C ASP A 324 15.07 15.70 11.19
N VAL A 325 14.67 15.17 10.03
CA VAL A 325 14.98 13.78 9.64
C VAL A 325 16.49 13.63 9.51
N ALA A 326 17.06 12.72 10.29
CA ALA A 326 18.50 12.48 10.28
C ALA A 326 18.97 11.84 8.96
N ALA A 327 20.28 11.91 8.71
CA ALA A 327 20.88 11.24 7.56
C ALA A 327 20.57 9.73 7.56
N VAL A 328 20.45 9.15 6.36
CA VAL A 328 20.09 7.74 6.16
C VAL A 328 21.07 6.81 6.90
N GLN A 329 20.53 5.84 7.62
CA GLN A 329 21.27 4.86 8.41
C GLN A 329 21.11 3.45 7.81
N LEU A 330 22.10 2.57 8.00
CA LEU A 330 22.08 1.22 7.44
C LEU A 330 20.89 0.37 7.91
N TRP A 331 20.47 0.52 9.17
CA TRP A 331 19.33 -0.22 9.74
C TRP A 331 17.97 0.18 9.13
N GLN A 332 17.91 1.27 8.36
CA GLN A 332 16.71 1.69 7.60
C GLN A 332 16.58 0.96 6.27
N ASP A 333 17.42 -0.06 6.03
CA ASP A 333 17.44 -0.88 4.82
C ASP A 333 17.42 -0.04 3.53
N PRO A 334 18.33 0.94 3.38
CA PRO A 334 18.20 1.98 2.35
C PRO A 334 18.30 1.43 0.93
N VAL A 335 17.63 2.10 -0.01
CA VAL A 335 17.75 1.86 -1.45
C VAL A 335 18.24 3.14 -2.12
N PRO A 336 18.99 3.06 -3.25
CA PRO A 336 19.42 4.27 -3.94
C PRO A 336 18.22 5.01 -4.53
N ALA A 337 18.33 6.33 -4.66
CA ALA A 337 17.32 7.14 -5.34
C ALA A 337 17.29 6.82 -6.85
N VAL A 338 16.14 7.05 -7.49
CA VAL A 338 16.02 7.00 -8.95
C VAL A 338 16.75 8.19 -9.55
N ASP A 339 17.75 7.94 -10.40
CA ASP A 339 18.60 8.93 -11.06
C ASP A 339 18.49 8.91 -12.60
N HIS A 340 17.46 8.23 -13.12
CA HIS A 340 17.29 7.93 -14.54
C HIS A 340 15.81 8.00 -14.95
N VAL A 341 15.57 8.05 -16.26
CA VAL A 341 14.21 8.01 -16.81
C VAL A 341 13.64 6.59 -16.67
N LEU A 342 12.43 6.47 -16.14
CA LEU A 342 11.73 5.20 -15.98
C LEU A 342 11.20 4.67 -17.31
N ILE A 343 10.96 3.37 -17.37
CA ILE A 343 10.30 2.69 -18.48
C ILE A 343 8.84 3.14 -18.62
N ASP A 344 8.34 3.20 -19.86
CA ASP A 344 6.94 3.50 -20.18
C ASP A 344 6.16 2.24 -20.59
N ASP A 345 4.85 2.36 -20.83
CA ASP A 345 3.97 1.24 -21.13
C ASP A 345 4.44 0.38 -22.32
N ARG A 346 5.06 1.00 -23.33
CA ARG A 346 5.56 0.26 -24.50
C ARG A 346 6.80 -0.56 -24.13
N ASP A 347 7.67 -0.01 -23.30
CA ASP A 347 8.82 -0.76 -22.79
C ASP A 347 8.36 -1.91 -21.90
N VAL A 348 7.33 -1.70 -21.07
CA VAL A 348 6.71 -2.73 -20.23
C VAL A 348 6.23 -3.89 -21.08
N GLU A 349 5.42 -3.64 -22.12
CA GLU A 349 4.97 -4.67 -23.07
C GLU A 349 6.14 -5.42 -23.72
N THR A 350 7.16 -4.68 -24.17
CA THR A 350 8.36 -5.25 -24.83
C THR A 350 9.12 -6.17 -23.87
N LEU A 351 9.37 -5.70 -22.65
CA LEU A 351 10.11 -6.46 -21.63
C LEU A 351 9.34 -7.70 -21.18
N LYS A 352 8.00 -7.63 -21.02
CA LYS A 352 7.17 -8.81 -20.72
C LYS A 352 7.32 -9.87 -21.81
N ALA A 353 7.24 -9.48 -23.08
CA ALA A 353 7.43 -10.40 -24.21
C ALA A 353 8.84 -11.02 -24.23
N GLU A 354 9.89 -10.23 -23.96
CA GLU A 354 11.26 -10.73 -23.89
C GLU A 354 11.46 -11.72 -22.72
N ILE A 355 10.84 -11.46 -21.57
CA ILE A 355 10.89 -12.35 -20.40
C ILE A 355 10.18 -13.67 -20.69
N LEU A 356 8.96 -13.65 -21.23
CA LEU A 356 8.23 -14.87 -21.60
C LEU A 356 8.96 -15.66 -22.70
N GLY A 357 9.61 -14.97 -23.63
CA GLY A 357 10.44 -15.58 -24.68
C GLY A 357 11.80 -16.10 -24.20
N SER A 358 12.18 -15.88 -22.94
CA SER A 358 13.52 -16.24 -22.44
C SER A 358 13.67 -17.71 -22.07
N GLY A 359 12.57 -18.47 -22.01
CA GLY A 359 12.54 -19.88 -21.61
C GLY A 359 12.46 -20.11 -20.09
N VAL A 360 12.33 -19.07 -19.27
CA VAL A 360 11.99 -19.23 -17.84
C VAL A 360 10.51 -19.57 -17.75
N SER A 361 10.15 -20.58 -16.96
CA SER A 361 8.75 -21.00 -16.82
C SER A 361 7.92 -20.00 -16.01
N VAL A 362 6.59 -20.03 -16.22
CA VAL A 362 5.61 -19.26 -15.43
C VAL A 362 5.82 -19.48 -13.93
N SER A 363 5.92 -20.74 -13.49
CA SER A 363 6.16 -21.10 -12.09
C SER A 363 7.40 -20.39 -11.53
N ARG A 364 8.52 -20.41 -12.26
CA ARG A 364 9.77 -19.82 -11.76
C ARG A 364 9.76 -18.30 -11.74
N LEU A 365 9.08 -17.65 -12.68
CA LEU A 365 8.85 -16.20 -12.66
C LEU A 365 7.95 -15.79 -11.48
N VAL A 366 6.85 -16.51 -11.25
CA VAL A 366 5.94 -16.29 -10.11
C VAL A 366 6.66 -16.51 -8.79
N SER A 367 7.35 -17.63 -8.60
CA SER A 367 8.10 -17.93 -7.38
C SER A 367 9.21 -16.92 -7.11
N THR A 368 9.91 -16.43 -8.13
CA THR A 368 10.97 -15.42 -7.96
C THR A 368 10.41 -14.05 -7.56
N ALA A 369 9.32 -13.61 -8.20
CA ALA A 369 8.64 -12.37 -7.82
C ALA A 369 8.06 -12.46 -6.40
N TRP A 370 7.43 -13.59 -6.05
CA TRP A 370 6.92 -13.85 -4.71
C TRP A 370 8.02 -13.90 -3.66
N ALA A 371 9.14 -14.59 -3.93
CA ALA A 371 10.30 -14.66 -3.04
C ALA A 371 10.86 -13.27 -2.72
N SER A 372 10.79 -12.34 -3.69
CA SER A 372 11.21 -10.96 -3.50
C SER A 372 10.18 -10.10 -2.76
N ALA A 373 8.90 -10.17 -3.14
CA ALA A 373 7.85 -9.25 -2.69
C ALA A 373 7.10 -9.70 -1.43
N SER A 374 7.07 -11.01 -1.13
CA SER A 374 6.94 -11.49 0.24
C SER A 374 8.21 -11.00 0.99
N THR A 375 8.79 -11.56 2.04
CA THR A 375 9.68 -10.79 2.97
C THR A 375 9.08 -9.51 3.59
N PHE A 376 8.25 -8.71 2.90
CA PHE A 376 7.56 -7.54 3.45
C PHE A 376 6.75 -7.94 4.67
N ARG A 377 6.73 -7.05 5.65
CA ARG A 377 5.85 -7.15 6.81
C ARG A 377 5.41 -5.76 7.26
N THR A 378 4.10 -5.56 7.41
CA THR A 378 3.49 -4.26 7.72
C THR A 378 3.83 -3.74 9.12
N SER A 379 4.17 -4.65 10.03
CA SER A 379 4.47 -4.39 11.44
C SER A 379 5.59 -3.35 11.61
N ASP A 380 6.71 -3.52 10.91
CA ASP A 380 7.83 -2.58 10.89
C ASP A 380 8.19 -2.06 9.49
N LYS A 381 7.42 -2.46 8.48
CA LYS A 381 7.51 -1.99 7.08
C LYS A 381 8.87 -2.29 6.45
N ARG A 382 9.52 -3.35 6.93
CA ARG A 382 10.74 -3.92 6.34
C ARG A 382 10.41 -4.97 5.29
N GLY A 383 11.39 -5.29 4.46
CA GLY A 383 11.26 -6.25 3.36
C GLY A 383 10.56 -5.67 2.13
N GLY A 384 10.19 -6.55 1.20
CA GLY A 384 9.60 -6.20 -0.09
C GLY A 384 10.58 -6.30 -1.26
N ALA A 385 10.07 -6.04 -2.47
CA ALA A 385 10.81 -6.23 -3.72
C ALA A 385 11.77 -5.09 -4.07
N ASN A 386 11.55 -3.90 -3.54
CA ASN A 386 12.42 -2.75 -3.75
C ASN A 386 13.81 -2.99 -3.13
N GLY A 387 14.85 -2.60 -3.85
CA GLY A 387 16.24 -2.94 -3.56
C GLY A 387 16.71 -4.23 -4.23
N ALA A 388 15.82 -5.08 -4.77
CA ALA A 388 16.15 -6.41 -5.32
C ALA A 388 17.04 -7.23 -4.38
N ARG A 389 16.79 -7.17 -3.07
CA ARG A 389 17.63 -7.81 -2.06
C ARG A 389 17.60 -9.33 -2.11
N VAL A 390 16.63 -9.91 -2.82
CA VAL A 390 16.58 -11.35 -3.13
C VAL A 390 17.86 -11.84 -3.82
N ARG A 391 18.60 -10.96 -4.53
CA ARG A 391 19.89 -11.31 -5.17
C ARG A 391 21.11 -11.17 -4.25
N LEU A 392 20.94 -10.64 -3.04
CA LEU A 392 22.01 -10.32 -2.09
C LEU A 392 22.01 -11.29 -0.92
N ALA A 393 23.12 -11.35 -0.19
CA ALA A 393 23.15 -12.09 1.07
C ALA A 393 22.34 -11.33 2.15
N PRO A 394 21.52 -12.04 2.95
CA PRO A 394 21.40 -13.50 3.01
C PRO A 394 20.27 -14.09 2.14
N GLN A 395 19.39 -13.28 1.55
CA GLN A 395 18.16 -13.77 0.89
C GLN A 395 18.41 -14.73 -0.27
N LYS A 396 19.48 -14.52 -1.03
CA LYS A 396 19.88 -15.39 -2.14
C LYS A 396 20.24 -16.82 -1.71
N ASP A 397 20.58 -17.00 -0.43
CA ASP A 397 21.05 -18.26 0.15
C ASP A 397 19.98 -18.91 1.06
N TRP A 398 18.78 -18.33 1.16
CA TRP A 398 17.69 -18.92 1.93
C TRP A 398 17.14 -20.15 1.22
N GLU A 399 17.01 -21.25 1.98
CA GLU A 399 16.46 -22.52 1.49
C GLU A 399 15.15 -22.30 0.74
N VAL A 400 14.16 -21.67 1.38
CA VAL A 400 12.84 -21.35 0.82
C VAL A 400 12.86 -20.64 -0.56
N ASN A 401 13.98 -19.98 -0.90
CA ASN A 401 14.15 -19.26 -2.16
C ASN A 401 14.85 -20.11 -3.24
N GLU A 402 15.13 -21.38 -2.97
CA GLU A 402 15.74 -22.33 -3.92
C GLU A 402 17.00 -21.74 -4.60
N PRO A 403 18.10 -21.53 -3.85
CA PRO A 403 19.23 -20.68 -4.26
C PRO A 403 19.77 -20.94 -5.67
N GLU A 404 19.85 -22.21 -6.08
CA GLU A 404 20.32 -22.58 -7.41
C GLU A 404 19.34 -22.19 -8.53
N GLU A 405 18.04 -22.38 -8.33
CA GLU A 405 17.00 -21.98 -9.29
C GLU A 405 16.87 -20.46 -9.34
N LEU A 406 16.85 -19.80 -8.18
CA LEU A 406 16.82 -18.35 -8.09
C LEU A 406 18.01 -17.73 -8.83
N ALA A 407 19.23 -18.26 -8.65
CA ALA A 407 20.41 -17.78 -9.35
C ALA A 407 20.27 -17.89 -10.89
N ARG A 408 19.67 -18.97 -11.40
CA ARG A 408 19.39 -19.16 -12.84
C ARG A 408 18.41 -18.12 -13.38
N VAL A 409 17.30 -17.89 -12.66
CA VAL A 409 16.28 -16.91 -13.06
C VAL A 409 16.88 -15.50 -13.03
N LEU A 410 17.55 -15.12 -11.95
CA LEU A 410 18.17 -13.80 -11.80
C LEU A 410 19.24 -13.55 -12.86
N ALA A 411 20.06 -14.55 -13.23
CA ALA A 411 21.03 -14.40 -14.31
C ALA A 411 20.35 -14.13 -15.66
N THR A 412 19.19 -14.73 -15.91
CA THR A 412 18.41 -14.51 -17.13
C THR A 412 17.80 -13.11 -17.16
N LEU A 413 17.16 -12.69 -16.05
CA LEU A 413 16.60 -11.35 -15.91
C LEU A 413 17.69 -10.28 -16.00
N GLU A 414 18.86 -10.51 -15.40
CA GLU A 414 20.01 -9.60 -15.48
C GLU A 414 20.51 -9.43 -16.92
N ARG A 415 20.52 -10.51 -17.71
CA ARG A 415 20.87 -10.45 -19.13
C ARG A 415 19.86 -9.59 -19.92
N ILE A 416 18.56 -9.76 -19.65
CA ILE A 416 17.50 -8.95 -20.28
C ILE A 416 17.67 -7.47 -19.89
N ARG A 417 17.80 -7.19 -18.58
CA ARG A 417 18.07 -5.86 -18.04
C ARG A 417 19.25 -5.19 -18.73
N SER A 418 20.38 -5.90 -18.80
CA SER A 418 21.62 -5.41 -19.41
C SER A 418 21.46 -5.15 -20.91
N ASN A 419 20.70 -5.96 -21.63
CA ASN A 419 20.43 -5.76 -23.05
C ASN A 419 19.53 -4.55 -23.29
N PHE A 420 18.42 -4.44 -22.55
CA PHE A 420 17.50 -3.31 -22.64
C PHE A 420 18.21 -1.99 -22.29
N ASN A 421 18.94 -1.93 -21.18
CA ASN A 421 19.62 -0.72 -20.75
C ASN A 421 20.72 -0.26 -21.73
N ARG A 422 21.38 -1.20 -22.43
CA ARG A 422 22.36 -0.86 -23.48
C ARG A 422 21.74 -0.44 -24.80
N SER A 423 20.52 -0.87 -25.10
CA SER A 423 19.83 -0.49 -26.34
C SER A 423 19.17 0.89 -26.27
N GLN A 424 19.02 1.45 -25.06
CA GLN A 424 18.49 2.80 -24.89
C GLN A 424 19.49 3.86 -25.38
N SER A 425 18.98 4.84 -26.12
CA SER A 425 19.76 5.98 -26.65
C SER A 425 19.79 7.19 -25.72
N GLY A 426 19.06 7.14 -24.60
CA GLY A 426 19.00 8.19 -23.58
C GLY A 426 19.24 7.66 -22.17
N GLU A 427 18.84 8.41 -21.16
CA GLU A 427 19.04 8.02 -19.75
C GLU A 427 18.04 6.96 -19.26
N LYS A 428 17.15 6.46 -20.12
CA LYS A 428 16.14 5.46 -19.75
C LYS A 428 16.79 4.16 -19.33
N LYS A 429 16.38 3.60 -18.19
CA LYS A 429 16.84 2.30 -17.69
C LYS A 429 15.72 1.59 -16.94
N VAL A 430 15.88 0.28 -16.77
CA VAL A 430 15.10 -0.55 -15.85
C VAL A 430 16.02 -1.18 -14.80
N SER A 431 15.57 -1.21 -13.55
CA SER A 431 16.25 -1.89 -12.44
C SER A 431 15.98 -3.39 -12.48
N LEU A 432 16.81 -4.17 -11.78
CA LEU A 432 16.53 -5.60 -11.62
C LEU A 432 15.32 -5.82 -10.71
N ALA A 433 15.12 -4.95 -9.70
CA ALA A 433 13.95 -4.98 -8.81
C ALA A 433 12.64 -4.88 -9.59
N ASP A 434 12.54 -3.92 -10.52
CA ASP A 434 11.38 -3.79 -11.39
C ASP A 434 11.25 -4.98 -12.34
N LEU A 435 12.36 -5.50 -12.87
CA LEU A 435 12.31 -6.62 -13.81
C LEU A 435 11.88 -7.95 -13.16
N ILE A 436 12.21 -8.16 -11.88
CA ILE A 436 11.73 -9.31 -11.09
C ILE A 436 10.21 -9.24 -10.94
N VAL A 437 9.67 -8.09 -10.54
CA VAL A 437 8.21 -7.91 -10.38
C VAL A 437 7.51 -8.00 -11.73
N LEU A 438 8.06 -7.36 -12.77
CA LEU A 438 7.51 -7.38 -14.12
C LEU A 438 7.46 -8.80 -14.70
N GLY A 439 8.49 -9.62 -14.43
CA GLY A 439 8.49 -11.02 -14.82
C GLY A 439 7.37 -11.82 -14.16
N GLY A 440 7.08 -11.54 -12.89
CA GLY A 440 5.92 -12.09 -12.19
C GLY A 440 4.59 -11.65 -12.84
N CYS A 441 4.42 -10.37 -13.15
CA CYS A 441 3.24 -9.86 -13.86
C CYS A 441 3.04 -10.56 -15.22
N ALA A 442 4.11 -10.67 -16.02
CA ALA A 442 4.06 -11.35 -17.32
C ALA A 442 3.62 -12.82 -17.19
N ALA A 443 4.13 -13.51 -16.16
CA ALA A 443 3.82 -14.91 -15.92
C ALA A 443 2.36 -15.12 -15.50
N VAL A 444 1.80 -14.22 -14.68
CA VAL A 444 0.39 -14.26 -14.28
C VAL A 444 -0.52 -13.98 -15.48
N GLU A 445 -0.20 -13.00 -16.33
CA GLU A 445 -0.94 -12.73 -17.57
C GLU A 445 -0.93 -13.95 -18.51
N ALA A 446 0.24 -14.55 -18.74
CA ALA A 446 0.35 -15.75 -19.57
C ALA A 446 -0.44 -16.94 -18.99
N ALA A 447 -0.48 -17.08 -17.67
CA ALA A 447 -1.25 -18.13 -17.01
C ALA A 447 -2.76 -17.91 -17.10
N ALA A 448 -3.23 -16.66 -17.03
CA ALA A 448 -4.62 -16.30 -17.23
C ALA A 448 -5.06 -16.50 -18.69
N GLU A 449 -4.22 -16.11 -19.65
CA GLU A 449 -4.47 -16.35 -21.07
C GLU A 449 -4.60 -17.86 -21.36
N LYS A 450 -3.72 -18.68 -20.77
CA LYS A 450 -3.80 -20.15 -20.86
C LYS A 450 -5.09 -20.72 -20.25
N ALA A 451 -5.68 -20.04 -19.26
CA ALA A 451 -6.99 -20.37 -18.71
C ALA A 451 -8.16 -19.80 -19.55
N GLY A 452 -7.89 -19.10 -20.66
CA GLY A 452 -8.90 -18.51 -21.53
C GLY A 452 -9.43 -17.15 -21.05
N VAL A 453 -8.66 -16.46 -20.19
CA VAL A 453 -9.03 -15.14 -19.64
C VAL A 453 -7.97 -14.11 -20.01
N ASP A 454 -8.38 -13.11 -20.79
CA ASP A 454 -7.53 -11.95 -21.09
C ASP A 454 -7.59 -10.92 -19.96
N VAL A 455 -6.42 -10.61 -19.40
CA VAL A 455 -6.20 -9.67 -18.29
C VAL A 455 -4.84 -9.00 -18.42
N THR A 456 -4.76 -7.78 -17.89
CA THR A 456 -3.50 -7.07 -17.69
C THR A 456 -3.26 -6.93 -16.18
N VAL A 457 -2.10 -7.38 -15.72
CA VAL A 457 -1.64 -7.20 -14.35
C VAL A 457 -1.01 -5.80 -14.26
N PRO A 458 -1.50 -4.93 -13.35
CA PRO A 458 -0.92 -3.62 -13.15
C PRO A 458 0.57 -3.70 -12.79
N PHE A 459 1.32 -2.70 -13.23
CA PHE A 459 2.74 -2.60 -12.94
C PHE A 459 3.16 -1.13 -12.87
N THR A 460 3.83 -0.75 -11.78
CA THR A 460 4.36 0.60 -11.58
C THR A 460 5.89 0.51 -11.45
N PRO A 461 6.67 1.10 -12.37
CA PRO A 461 8.14 1.12 -12.27
C PRO A 461 8.61 2.07 -11.17
N GLY A 462 9.91 2.07 -10.89
CA GLY A 462 10.57 3.00 -9.96
C GLY A 462 11.28 2.32 -8.79
N ARG A 463 11.24 0.99 -8.68
CA ARG A 463 12.10 0.28 -7.72
C ARG A 463 13.55 0.44 -8.13
N THR A 464 14.45 0.43 -7.16
CA THR A 464 15.89 0.56 -7.40
C THR A 464 16.66 -0.64 -6.85
N ASP A 465 17.93 -0.77 -7.23
CA ASP A 465 18.77 -1.92 -6.88
C ASP A 465 19.74 -1.55 -5.74
N ALA A 466 19.48 -2.03 -4.52
CA ALA A 466 20.37 -1.84 -3.37
C ALA A 466 21.69 -2.61 -3.53
N THR A 467 22.78 -2.17 -2.90
CA THR A 467 24.05 -2.90 -2.90
C THR A 467 24.21 -3.78 -1.65
N GLN A 468 25.23 -4.64 -1.64
CA GLN A 468 25.54 -5.45 -0.46
C GLN A 468 25.98 -4.60 0.73
N GLU A 469 26.66 -3.48 0.49
CA GLU A 469 27.10 -2.51 1.50
C GLU A 469 25.93 -1.73 2.11
N MET A 470 24.82 -1.62 1.38
CA MET A 470 23.55 -1.04 1.85
C MET A 470 22.67 -2.08 2.57
N THR A 471 23.18 -3.29 2.84
CA THR A 471 22.41 -4.40 3.39
C THR A 471 23.13 -5.02 4.59
N ASP A 472 22.58 -4.82 5.79
CA ASP A 472 23.02 -5.53 6.99
C ASP A 472 22.48 -6.96 6.97
N ALA A 473 23.34 -7.92 6.64
CA ALA A 473 22.93 -9.31 6.50
C ALA A 473 22.38 -9.92 7.80
N ALA A 474 22.87 -9.51 8.97
CA ALA A 474 22.39 -10.00 10.25
C ALA A 474 20.98 -9.45 10.54
N SER A 475 20.75 -8.17 10.23
CA SER A 475 19.43 -7.54 10.32
C SER A 475 18.40 -8.16 9.36
N PHE A 476 18.81 -8.64 8.18
CA PHE A 476 17.92 -9.30 7.24
C PHE A 476 17.62 -10.76 7.60
N ALA A 477 18.46 -11.43 8.40
CA ALA A 477 18.26 -12.84 8.75
C ALA A 477 16.91 -13.12 9.44
N VAL A 478 16.37 -12.15 10.20
CA VAL A 478 15.07 -12.26 10.88
C VAL A 478 13.87 -12.18 9.93
N LEU A 479 14.07 -11.75 8.68
CA LEU A 479 13.04 -11.72 7.64
C LEU A 479 12.93 -13.05 6.89
N ARG A 480 13.82 -14.03 7.16
CA ARG A 480 13.74 -15.37 6.57
C ARG A 480 12.42 -16.02 7.02
N PRO A 481 11.51 -16.36 6.10
CA PRO A 481 10.29 -17.04 6.48
C PRO A 481 10.64 -18.45 6.95
N MET A 482 10.27 -18.79 8.19
CA MET A 482 10.37 -20.17 8.71
C MET A 482 9.25 -21.05 8.16
N THR A 483 8.16 -20.41 7.72
CA THR A 483 7.06 -21.04 7.00
C THR A 483 6.60 -20.07 5.92
N ASP A 484 6.24 -20.58 4.75
CA ASP A 484 5.56 -19.82 3.71
C ASP A 484 4.44 -20.68 3.12
N GLY A 485 3.25 -20.56 3.71
CA GLY A 485 2.09 -21.33 3.28
C GLY A 485 1.67 -21.05 1.82
N PHE A 486 2.00 -19.87 1.28
CA PHE A 486 1.75 -19.56 -0.13
C PHE A 486 2.62 -20.40 -1.08
N ARG A 487 3.82 -20.79 -0.63
CA ARG A 487 4.72 -21.74 -1.34
C ARG A 487 4.69 -23.17 -0.75
N ASN A 488 3.77 -23.46 0.17
CA ASN A 488 3.68 -24.72 0.91
C ASN A 488 5.02 -25.15 1.59
N TYR A 489 5.77 -24.17 2.10
CA TYR A 489 7.07 -24.40 2.73
C TYR A 489 6.97 -24.37 4.26
N VAL A 490 7.65 -25.30 4.92
CA VAL A 490 7.80 -25.38 6.38
C VAL A 490 9.24 -25.80 6.69
N ALA A 491 10.01 -24.92 7.33
CA ALA A 491 11.34 -25.22 7.82
C ALA A 491 11.30 -26.15 9.05
N GLU A 492 12.38 -26.88 9.32
CA GLU A 492 12.47 -27.74 10.50
C GLU A 492 12.27 -26.97 11.82
N GLU A 493 12.72 -25.71 11.89
CA GLU A 493 12.72 -24.91 13.12
C GLU A 493 11.43 -24.08 13.33
N HIS A 494 10.34 -24.39 12.61
CA HIS A 494 9.05 -23.74 12.83
C HIS A 494 8.49 -24.01 14.24
N TYR A 495 7.72 -23.06 14.79
CA TYR A 495 7.30 -23.10 16.20
C TYR A 495 5.78 -23.08 16.42
N ARG A 496 4.97 -22.83 15.38
CA ARG A 496 3.49 -22.97 15.42
C ARG A 496 3.02 -23.81 14.24
N ARG A 497 1.76 -24.27 14.31
CA ARG A 497 1.15 -25.07 13.24
C ARG A 497 1.15 -24.28 11.92
N PRO A 498 1.47 -24.90 10.77
CA PRO A 498 1.59 -24.19 9.50
C PRO A 498 0.37 -23.38 9.09
N GLU A 499 -0.85 -23.86 9.36
CA GLU A 499 -2.10 -23.17 9.05
C GLU A 499 -2.32 -21.91 9.90
N VAL A 500 -1.73 -21.84 11.11
CA VAL A 500 -1.76 -20.63 11.95
C VAL A 500 -0.72 -19.63 11.46
N GLU A 501 0.47 -20.10 11.08
CA GLU A 501 1.50 -19.24 10.50
C GLU A 501 1.09 -18.66 9.14
N LEU A 502 0.27 -19.37 8.35
CA LEU A 502 -0.34 -18.81 7.13
C LEU A 502 -1.13 -17.54 7.44
N VAL A 503 -1.97 -17.58 8.48
CA VAL A 503 -2.80 -16.42 8.88
C VAL A 503 -1.93 -15.29 9.43
N ASP A 504 -0.93 -15.61 10.25
CA ASP A 504 0.05 -14.62 10.72
C ASP A 504 0.76 -13.96 9.54
N ARG A 505 1.18 -14.75 8.56
CA ARG A 505 1.85 -14.27 7.36
C ARG A 505 0.93 -13.41 6.49
N ALA A 506 -0.32 -13.81 6.31
CA ALA A 506 -1.32 -13.03 5.60
C ALA A 506 -1.55 -11.67 6.25
N ASN A 507 -1.65 -11.62 7.59
CA ASN A 507 -1.73 -10.37 8.35
C ASN A 507 -0.50 -9.47 8.11
N GLN A 508 0.72 -10.04 8.12
CA GLN A 508 1.94 -9.27 7.83
C GLN A 508 1.97 -8.69 6.40
N LEU A 509 1.32 -9.35 5.44
CA LEU A 509 1.16 -8.88 4.06
C LEU A 509 -0.10 -8.03 3.85
N MET A 510 -0.74 -7.60 4.94
CA MET A 510 -2.01 -6.83 4.92
C MET A 510 -3.14 -7.51 4.15
N LEU A 511 -3.14 -8.84 4.05
CA LEU A 511 -4.15 -9.59 3.32
C LEU A 511 -5.38 -9.84 4.19
N THR A 512 -6.55 -9.61 3.60
CA THR A 512 -7.81 -10.09 4.13
C THR A 512 -7.93 -11.60 3.93
N ALA A 513 -8.87 -12.26 4.64
CA ALA A 513 -9.12 -13.68 4.44
C ALA A 513 -9.45 -14.04 2.97
N PRO A 514 -10.29 -13.28 2.23
CA PRO A 514 -10.50 -13.52 0.79
C PRO A 514 -9.26 -13.39 -0.09
N GLU A 515 -8.42 -12.38 0.15
CA GLU A 515 -7.17 -12.17 -0.60
C GLU A 515 -6.16 -13.30 -0.31
N MET A 516 -6.05 -13.72 0.96
CA MET A 516 -5.25 -14.89 1.33
C MET A 516 -5.73 -16.15 0.62
N THR A 517 -7.05 -16.40 0.63
CA THR A 517 -7.66 -17.57 -0.02
C THR A 517 -7.33 -17.61 -1.49
N VAL A 518 -7.63 -16.52 -2.24
CA VAL A 518 -7.42 -16.48 -3.69
C VAL A 518 -5.94 -16.64 -4.04
N LEU A 519 -5.03 -16.03 -3.28
CA LEU A 519 -3.59 -16.16 -3.48
C LEU A 519 -3.11 -17.60 -3.25
N VAL A 520 -3.53 -18.28 -2.19
CA VAL A 520 -3.13 -19.69 -1.98
C VAL A 520 -3.62 -20.57 -3.13
N GLY A 521 -4.90 -20.46 -3.52
CA GLY A 521 -5.45 -21.25 -4.61
C GLY A 521 -4.73 -21.01 -5.94
N GLY A 522 -4.46 -19.74 -6.28
CA GLY A 522 -3.72 -19.39 -7.49
C GLY A 522 -2.26 -19.84 -7.47
N MET A 523 -1.55 -19.62 -6.36
CA MET A 523 -0.14 -20.04 -6.23
C MET A 523 0.03 -21.56 -6.40
N ARG A 524 -0.92 -22.36 -5.90
CA ARG A 524 -0.94 -23.81 -6.10
C ARG A 524 -1.06 -24.19 -7.57
N VAL A 525 -2.06 -23.67 -8.29
CA VAL A 525 -2.27 -24.03 -9.70
C VAL A 525 -1.20 -23.47 -10.62
N LEU A 526 -0.53 -22.38 -10.24
CA LEU A 526 0.64 -21.84 -10.93
C LEU A 526 1.91 -22.69 -10.74
N GLY A 527 1.89 -23.65 -9.81
CA GLY A 527 3.04 -24.49 -9.49
C GLY A 527 4.14 -23.72 -8.76
N ALA A 528 3.76 -22.78 -7.89
CA ALA A 528 4.70 -21.94 -7.14
C ALA A 528 5.13 -22.56 -5.79
N ASN A 529 4.94 -23.87 -5.62
CA ASN A 529 5.37 -24.56 -4.40
C ASN A 529 6.89 -24.69 -4.34
N PHE A 530 7.42 -24.68 -3.12
CA PHE A 530 8.82 -24.97 -2.85
C PHE A 530 9.19 -26.37 -3.37
N GLU A 531 10.34 -26.47 -4.04
CA GLU A 531 10.88 -27.71 -4.65
C GLU A 531 9.90 -28.45 -5.58
N ASP A 532 9.04 -27.70 -6.28
CA ASP A 532 8.01 -28.25 -7.17
C ASP A 532 7.08 -29.27 -6.48
N SER A 533 6.90 -29.17 -5.15
CA SER A 533 6.03 -30.07 -4.39
C SER A 533 4.60 -30.09 -4.95
N THR A 534 4.02 -31.28 -5.03
CA THR A 534 2.66 -31.49 -5.55
C THR A 534 1.57 -31.31 -4.48
N HIS A 535 1.95 -31.05 -3.22
CA HIS A 535 0.99 -30.82 -2.14
C HIS A 535 0.09 -29.62 -2.43
N GLY A 536 -1.23 -29.84 -2.41
CA GLY A 536 -2.20 -28.80 -2.69
C GLY A 536 -2.38 -28.46 -4.18
N VAL A 537 -1.63 -29.08 -5.10
CA VAL A 537 -1.75 -28.80 -6.54
C VAL A 537 -2.92 -29.60 -7.12
N PHE A 538 -4.14 -29.20 -6.77
CA PHE A 538 -5.38 -29.86 -7.20
C PHE A 538 -5.81 -29.37 -8.58
N ALA A 539 -4.99 -29.61 -9.60
CA ALA A 539 -5.28 -29.23 -10.97
C ALA A 539 -4.68 -30.23 -11.95
N GLU A 540 -5.39 -30.53 -13.03
CA GLU A 540 -4.87 -31.36 -14.11
C GLU A 540 -3.85 -30.60 -15.00
N GLN A 541 -3.99 -29.28 -15.08
CA GLN A 541 -3.14 -28.42 -15.90
C GLN A 541 -2.45 -27.34 -15.06
N THR A 542 -1.28 -27.67 -14.51
CA THR A 542 -0.42 -26.70 -13.83
C THR A 542 0.04 -25.58 -14.76
N GLY A 543 0.16 -24.37 -14.22
CA GLY A 543 0.55 -23.15 -14.91
C GLY A 543 -0.58 -22.46 -15.69
N ALA A 544 -1.83 -22.91 -15.56
CA ALA A 544 -3.02 -22.16 -15.98
C ALA A 544 -3.72 -21.59 -14.74
N LEU A 545 -4.06 -20.30 -14.74
CA LEU A 545 -4.66 -19.63 -13.59
C LEU A 545 -6.17 -19.92 -13.54
N THR A 546 -6.52 -21.07 -12.95
CA THR A 546 -7.91 -21.54 -12.81
C THR A 546 -8.30 -21.70 -11.35
N ASN A 547 -9.60 -21.73 -11.05
CA ASN A 547 -10.13 -21.99 -9.72
C ASN A 547 -10.11 -23.49 -9.31
N ALA A 548 -9.36 -24.33 -10.03
CA ALA A 548 -9.34 -25.78 -9.86
C ALA A 548 -8.97 -26.24 -8.43
N PHE A 549 -8.10 -25.48 -7.74
CA PHE A 549 -7.78 -25.72 -6.33
C PHE A 549 -9.05 -25.86 -5.47
N PHE A 550 -9.97 -24.91 -5.58
CA PHE A 550 -11.17 -24.88 -4.74
C PHE A 550 -12.20 -25.93 -5.17
N VAL A 551 -12.41 -26.08 -6.49
CA VAL A 551 -13.33 -27.08 -7.05
C VAL A 551 -12.96 -28.48 -6.56
N ASN A 552 -11.68 -28.84 -6.66
CA ASN A 552 -11.20 -30.17 -6.29
C ASN A 552 -11.06 -30.36 -4.77
N LEU A 553 -10.73 -29.31 -4.02
CA LEU A 553 -10.69 -29.36 -2.55
C LEU A 553 -12.07 -29.65 -1.95
N LEU A 554 -13.12 -29.05 -2.52
CA LEU A 554 -14.50 -29.16 -2.02
C LEU A 554 -15.28 -30.33 -2.64
N ASP A 555 -14.68 -31.08 -3.57
CA ASP A 555 -15.27 -32.28 -4.14
C ASP A 555 -15.46 -33.35 -3.06
N MET A 556 -16.72 -33.63 -2.71
CA MET A 556 -17.09 -34.67 -1.77
C MET A 556 -16.76 -36.10 -2.26
N GLY A 557 -16.50 -36.28 -3.55
CA GLY A 557 -15.95 -37.51 -4.12
C GLY A 557 -14.53 -37.82 -3.62
N THR A 558 -13.85 -36.87 -3.00
CA THR A 558 -12.54 -37.08 -2.35
C THR A 558 -12.71 -37.25 -0.83
N GLU A 559 -12.08 -38.27 -0.26
CA GLU A 559 -11.96 -38.50 1.18
C GLU A 559 -10.52 -38.22 1.65
N TRP A 560 -10.37 -37.31 2.60
CA TRP A 560 -9.08 -36.91 3.18
C TRP A 560 -8.75 -37.70 4.45
N LYS A 561 -7.51 -38.19 4.55
CA LYS A 561 -6.96 -38.88 5.72
C LYS A 561 -5.60 -38.30 6.08
N GLU A 562 -5.25 -38.32 7.37
CA GLU A 562 -3.89 -37.98 7.79
C GLU A 562 -2.90 -38.95 7.15
N SER A 563 -1.82 -38.43 6.57
CA SER A 563 -0.83 -39.26 5.91
C SER A 563 -0.02 -40.07 6.92
N SER A 564 0.44 -41.25 6.51
CA SER A 564 1.18 -42.17 7.39
C SER A 564 2.52 -41.62 7.90
N GLY A 565 3.07 -40.59 7.25
CA GLY A 565 4.27 -39.88 7.69
C GLY A 565 4.02 -38.83 8.79
N GLY A 566 2.76 -38.51 9.13
CA GLY A 566 2.41 -37.43 10.04
C GLY A 566 2.82 -36.05 9.51
N GLY A 567 3.06 -35.08 10.40
CA GLY A 567 3.66 -33.80 10.02
C GLY A 567 2.74 -32.82 9.31
N TYR A 568 1.44 -32.83 9.63
CA TYR A 568 0.43 -31.95 9.00
C TYR A 568 0.22 -32.23 7.50
N LEU A 569 0.51 -33.45 7.05
CA LEU A 569 0.26 -33.91 5.68
C LEU A 569 -0.96 -34.84 5.61
N TYR A 570 -1.63 -34.82 4.47
CA TYR A 570 -2.89 -35.51 4.24
C TYR A 570 -2.95 -36.10 2.84
N ASP A 571 -3.55 -37.28 2.76
CA ASP A 571 -3.79 -38.03 1.53
C ASP A 571 -5.28 -38.00 1.17
N GLY A 572 -5.59 -37.58 -0.06
CA GLY A 572 -6.95 -37.50 -0.60
C GLY A 572 -7.22 -38.67 -1.53
N TYR A 573 -8.15 -39.54 -1.16
CA TYR A 573 -8.52 -40.73 -1.92
C TYR A 573 -9.86 -40.55 -2.61
N ASP A 574 -10.03 -41.14 -3.79
CA ASP A 574 -11.36 -41.34 -4.35
C ASP A 574 -12.23 -42.13 -3.37
N ARG A 575 -13.41 -41.62 -3.06
CA ARG A 575 -14.29 -42.19 -2.04
C ARG A 575 -14.89 -43.53 -2.47
N GLU A 576 -15.05 -43.78 -3.77
CA GLU A 576 -15.62 -45.03 -4.29
C GLU A 576 -14.55 -46.09 -4.52
N THR A 577 -13.44 -45.73 -5.16
CA THR A 577 -12.40 -46.69 -5.57
C THR A 577 -11.30 -46.86 -4.51
N GLY A 578 -11.10 -45.86 -3.65
CA GLY A 578 -9.99 -45.82 -2.70
C GLY A 578 -8.64 -45.47 -3.35
N GLU A 579 -8.62 -45.05 -4.62
CA GLU A 579 -7.40 -44.64 -5.31
C GLU A 579 -6.89 -43.29 -4.81
N LEU A 580 -5.58 -43.15 -4.62
CA LEU A 580 -4.97 -41.87 -4.22
C LEU A 580 -5.10 -40.85 -5.35
N LYS A 581 -5.82 -39.75 -5.11
CA LYS A 581 -6.01 -38.64 -6.07
C LYS A 581 -5.05 -37.49 -5.81
N TRP A 582 -4.96 -37.05 -4.56
CA TRP A 582 -4.26 -35.82 -4.19
C TRP A 582 -3.46 -35.98 -2.90
N THR A 583 -2.48 -35.11 -2.70
CA THR A 583 -1.81 -34.93 -1.40
C THR A 583 -1.87 -33.45 -1.01
N ALA A 584 -1.89 -33.17 0.28
CA ALA A 584 -2.13 -31.83 0.80
C ALA A 584 -1.41 -31.62 2.13
N SER A 585 -1.09 -30.39 2.47
CA SER A 585 -0.71 -30.00 3.83
C SER A 585 -1.91 -29.42 4.60
N SER A 586 -1.72 -29.13 5.89
CA SER A 586 -2.73 -28.41 6.68
C SER A 586 -3.03 -27.01 6.13
N VAL A 587 -2.05 -26.36 5.49
CA VAL A 587 -2.22 -25.07 4.80
C VAL A 587 -3.23 -25.18 3.67
N ASP A 588 -3.29 -26.33 2.99
CA ASP A 588 -4.23 -26.56 1.90
C ASP A 588 -5.62 -26.93 2.46
N LEU A 589 -5.67 -27.88 3.40
CA LEU A 589 -6.95 -28.39 3.92
C LEU A 589 -7.68 -27.43 4.87
N VAL A 590 -7.00 -26.40 5.41
CA VAL A 590 -7.66 -25.41 6.27
C VAL A 590 -8.81 -24.71 5.52
N PHE A 591 -8.69 -24.52 4.20
CA PHE A 591 -9.73 -23.94 3.34
C PHE A 591 -10.94 -24.86 3.11
N GLY A 592 -10.81 -26.17 3.37
CA GLY A 592 -11.93 -27.12 3.37
C GLY A 592 -12.54 -27.37 4.76
N SER A 593 -11.90 -26.86 5.82
CA SER A 593 -12.16 -27.24 7.22
C SER A 593 -12.64 -26.06 8.08
N ASN A 594 -11.90 -24.95 8.11
CA ASN A 594 -12.31 -23.77 8.86
C ASN A 594 -13.60 -23.20 8.24
N SER A 595 -14.64 -23.00 9.04
CA SER A 595 -15.98 -22.65 8.53
C SER A 595 -16.03 -21.33 7.77
N GLN A 596 -15.20 -20.34 8.14
CA GLN A 596 -15.12 -19.07 7.41
C GLN A 596 -14.32 -19.20 6.12
N LEU A 597 -13.14 -19.82 6.16
CA LEU A 597 -12.31 -20.02 4.97
C LEU A 597 -13.01 -20.94 3.95
N ARG A 598 -13.75 -21.94 4.42
CA ARG A 598 -14.58 -22.80 3.57
C ARG A 598 -15.68 -22.02 2.87
N ALA A 599 -16.39 -21.14 3.57
CA ALA A 599 -17.41 -20.30 2.94
C ALA A 599 -16.81 -19.40 1.83
N ILE A 600 -15.58 -18.91 2.01
CA ILE A 600 -14.86 -18.17 0.97
C ILE A 600 -14.43 -19.10 -0.18
N ALA A 601 -13.93 -20.30 0.12
CA ALA A 601 -13.57 -21.29 -0.89
C ALA A 601 -14.77 -21.71 -1.75
N GLU A 602 -15.97 -21.82 -1.15
CA GLU A 602 -17.21 -22.13 -1.86
C GLU A 602 -17.56 -21.05 -2.90
N VAL A 603 -17.28 -19.76 -2.63
CA VAL A 603 -17.43 -18.68 -3.61
C VAL A 603 -16.51 -18.94 -4.81
N TYR A 604 -15.22 -19.23 -4.58
CA TYR A 604 -14.29 -19.45 -5.70
C TYR A 604 -14.43 -20.81 -6.38
N ALA A 605 -15.04 -21.80 -5.74
CA ALA A 605 -15.35 -23.11 -6.34
C ALA A 605 -16.63 -23.10 -7.19
N SER A 606 -17.44 -22.04 -7.14
CA SER A 606 -18.71 -21.96 -7.86
C SER A 606 -18.49 -21.86 -9.39
N ASP A 607 -19.43 -22.40 -10.16
CA ASP A 607 -19.34 -22.48 -11.64
C ASP A 607 -19.25 -21.10 -12.33
N ASP A 608 -19.75 -20.04 -11.67
CA ASP A 608 -19.71 -18.65 -12.14
C ASP A 608 -18.45 -17.88 -11.70
N ALA A 609 -17.55 -18.52 -10.95
CA ALA A 609 -16.45 -17.83 -10.26
C ALA A 609 -15.15 -17.76 -11.06
N HIS A 610 -15.03 -18.40 -12.22
CA HIS A 610 -13.76 -18.49 -12.95
C HIS A 610 -13.13 -17.12 -13.25
N ARG A 611 -13.90 -16.19 -13.83
CA ARG A 611 -13.41 -14.82 -14.11
C ARG A 611 -13.12 -14.05 -12.83
N LYS A 612 -14.02 -14.14 -11.84
CA LYS A 612 -13.86 -13.50 -10.53
C LYS A 612 -12.57 -13.94 -9.82
N PHE A 613 -12.28 -15.24 -9.85
CA PHE A 613 -11.05 -15.79 -9.28
C PHE A 613 -9.80 -15.19 -9.92
N VAL A 614 -9.76 -15.10 -11.26
CA VAL A 614 -8.62 -14.50 -11.98
C VAL A 614 -8.47 -13.02 -11.61
N ASP A 615 -9.54 -12.24 -11.67
CA ASP A 615 -9.51 -10.80 -11.39
C ASP A 615 -9.10 -10.53 -9.92
N ASP A 616 -9.63 -11.28 -8.96
CA ASP A 616 -9.29 -11.16 -7.54
C ASP A 616 -7.85 -11.64 -7.25
N PHE A 617 -7.36 -12.67 -7.95
CA PHE A 617 -5.96 -13.11 -7.85
C PHE A 617 -5.02 -12.02 -8.35
N VAL A 618 -5.31 -11.41 -9.50
CA VAL A 618 -4.51 -10.31 -10.06
C VAL A 618 -4.47 -9.12 -9.10
N ALA A 619 -5.60 -8.75 -8.51
CA ALA A 619 -5.68 -7.66 -7.54
C ALA A 619 -4.85 -7.95 -6.28
N ALA A 620 -4.96 -9.15 -5.72
CA ALA A 620 -4.18 -9.56 -4.54
C ALA A 620 -2.67 -9.68 -4.86
N TRP A 621 -2.31 -10.14 -6.06
CA TRP A 621 -0.93 -10.20 -6.55
C TRP A 621 -0.33 -8.79 -6.65
N ASP A 622 -1.01 -7.87 -7.34
CA ASP A 622 -0.55 -6.48 -7.49
C ASP A 622 -0.37 -5.79 -6.14
N LYS A 623 -1.30 -6.01 -5.21
CA LYS A 623 -1.19 -5.53 -3.83
C LYS A 623 0.12 -5.97 -3.19
N VAL A 624 0.42 -7.28 -3.19
CA VAL A 624 1.66 -7.81 -2.57
C VAL A 624 2.91 -7.24 -3.25
N MET A 625 2.90 -7.15 -4.58
CA MET A 625 4.04 -6.58 -5.32
C MET A 625 4.33 -5.13 -4.92
N ASN A 626 3.33 -4.38 -4.45
CA ASN A 626 3.43 -2.95 -4.17
C ASN A 626 3.44 -2.58 -2.67
N LEU A 627 3.52 -3.55 -1.75
CA LEU A 627 3.47 -3.30 -0.30
C LEU A 627 4.61 -2.38 0.22
N ASP A 628 5.76 -2.34 -0.45
CA ASP A 628 6.91 -1.51 -0.08
C ASP A 628 7.05 -0.21 -0.90
N ARG A 629 6.06 0.11 -1.74
CA ARG A 629 6.08 1.25 -2.68
C ARG A 629 5.67 2.57 -2.04
N PHE A 630 6.32 2.88 -0.92
CA PHE A 630 6.11 4.14 -0.21
C PHE A 630 6.58 5.37 -1.00
N ASP A 631 7.42 5.18 -2.02
CA ASP A 631 7.77 6.20 -3.03
C ASP A 631 6.55 6.70 -3.81
N HIS A 632 5.46 5.93 -3.85
CA HIS A 632 4.19 6.27 -4.50
C HIS A 632 3.00 6.32 -3.53
N ALA A 633 3.23 6.47 -2.22
CA ALA A 633 2.15 6.43 -1.21
C ALA A 633 1.05 7.49 -1.44
N GLY A 634 1.37 8.62 -2.10
CA GLY A 634 0.39 9.62 -2.53
C GLY A 634 -0.56 9.14 -3.64
N GLU A 635 -0.18 8.10 -4.40
CA GLU A 635 -1.00 7.44 -5.42
C GLU A 635 -1.70 6.18 -4.88
N GLN A 636 -1.13 5.47 -3.90
CA GLN A 636 -1.77 4.29 -3.28
C GLN A 636 -2.92 4.64 -2.33
N ALA A 637 -2.83 5.75 -1.59
CA ALA A 637 -3.97 6.26 -0.80
C ALA A 637 -5.18 6.66 -1.67
N ALA A 638 -4.96 6.90 -2.97
CA ALA A 638 -6.02 7.14 -3.95
C ALA A 638 -6.77 5.87 -4.36
N VAL A 639 -6.12 4.70 -4.26
CA VAL A 639 -6.70 3.39 -4.64
C VAL A 639 -7.58 2.84 -3.53
N THR A 640 -7.23 3.05 -2.25
CA THR A 640 -7.99 2.56 -1.09
C THR A 640 -9.28 3.35 -0.80
N HIS A 641 -9.44 4.52 -1.41
CA HIS A 641 -10.66 5.34 -1.32
C HIS A 641 -11.58 5.26 -2.54
N ARG A 642 -11.30 4.36 -3.51
CA ARG A 642 -12.21 4.14 -4.63
C ARG A 642 -13.48 3.43 -4.09
N PRO A 643 -14.66 4.06 -4.14
CA PRO A 643 -15.89 3.35 -3.80
C PRO A 643 -16.08 2.18 -4.79
N PRO A 644 -16.69 1.06 -4.37
CA PRO A 644 -17.04 -0.01 -5.28
C PRO A 644 -17.89 0.56 -6.43
N THR A 645 -17.64 0.09 -7.66
CA THR A 645 -18.52 0.36 -8.80
C THR A 645 -19.89 -0.23 -8.50
N THR A 646 -20.86 0.62 -8.18
CA THR A 646 -22.26 0.24 -7.96
C THR A 646 -23.11 0.59 -9.17
N ASP A 647 -24.07 -0.26 -9.50
CA ASP A 647 -25.10 0.01 -10.52
C ASP A 647 -26.24 0.92 -10.01
N THR A 648 -26.31 1.13 -8.69
CA THR A 648 -27.29 1.98 -8.00
C THR A 648 -26.68 3.31 -7.57
N LEU A 649 -27.48 4.38 -7.63
CA LEU A 649 -27.08 5.72 -7.19
C LEU A 649 -26.90 5.76 -5.67
N GLU A 650 -25.67 6.00 -5.22
CA GLU A 650 -25.31 6.06 -3.79
C GLU A 650 -24.83 7.47 -3.40
N PRO A 651 -25.04 7.93 -2.16
CA PRO A 651 -24.40 9.14 -1.65
C PRO A 651 -22.88 8.94 -1.55
N TYR A 652 -22.10 10.00 -1.79
CA TYR A 652 -20.64 9.95 -1.70
C TYR A 652 -20.09 11.22 -1.03
N GLU A 653 -19.04 11.07 -0.23
CA GLU A 653 -18.38 12.18 0.47
C GLU A 653 -16.99 12.42 -0.12
N CYS A 654 -16.75 13.65 -0.60
CA CYS A 654 -15.44 14.10 -1.08
C CYS A 654 -15.33 15.61 -0.86
N GLY A 655 -14.44 16.02 0.04
CA GLY A 655 -14.32 17.42 0.45
C GLY A 655 -15.62 17.97 1.05
N ASP A 656 -15.90 19.25 0.78
CA ASP A 656 -17.10 19.95 1.25
C ASP A 656 -18.21 19.99 0.18
N VAL A 657 -18.11 19.16 -0.86
CA VAL A 657 -19.06 19.15 -1.99
C VAL A 657 -20.44 18.68 -1.54
N THR A 658 -21.43 19.58 -1.58
CA THR A 658 -22.80 19.21 -1.23
C THR A 658 -23.50 18.42 -2.34
N ARG A 659 -24.37 17.46 -1.97
CA ARG A 659 -25.17 16.62 -2.88
C ARG A 659 -24.35 15.80 -3.88
N LEU A 660 -23.21 15.32 -3.43
CA LEU A 660 -22.36 14.42 -4.20
C LEU A 660 -22.93 12.99 -4.14
N HIS A 661 -23.18 12.42 -5.31
CA HIS A 661 -23.64 11.04 -5.48
C HIS A 661 -22.76 10.33 -6.52
N THR A 662 -22.71 9.00 -6.49
CA THR A 662 -21.95 8.20 -7.44
C THR A 662 -22.76 7.02 -7.98
N VAL A 663 -22.51 6.67 -9.24
CA VAL A 663 -22.90 5.39 -9.83
C VAL A 663 -21.94 5.06 -10.97
N ASN A 664 -21.47 3.81 -11.07
CA ASN A 664 -20.57 3.36 -12.14
C ASN A 664 -19.40 4.32 -12.45
N ASP A 665 -18.71 4.82 -11.43
CA ASP A 665 -17.62 5.80 -11.55
C ASP A 665 -18.02 7.17 -12.18
N ILE A 666 -19.31 7.50 -12.18
CA ILE A 666 -19.83 8.82 -12.52
C ILE A 666 -20.32 9.50 -11.25
N PHE A 667 -19.65 10.58 -10.88
CA PHE A 667 -19.92 11.40 -9.73
C PHE A 667 -20.75 12.63 -10.13
N LEU A 668 -21.84 12.85 -9.43
CA LEU A 668 -22.85 13.86 -9.74
C LEU A 668 -22.90 14.84 -8.59
N ALA A 669 -22.59 16.11 -8.85
CA ALA A 669 -22.40 17.07 -7.77
C ALA A 669 -22.96 18.47 -8.04
N SER A 670 -23.04 19.24 -6.96
CA SER A 670 -23.12 20.70 -7.00
C SER A 670 -21.72 21.32 -7.15
N GLN A 671 -21.57 22.65 -7.06
CA GLN A 671 -20.32 23.33 -7.34
C GLN A 671 -19.16 22.86 -6.44
N PRO A 672 -18.07 22.31 -7.01
CA PRO A 672 -16.84 22.03 -6.28
C PRO A 672 -15.99 23.29 -6.14
N GLY A 673 -15.31 23.44 -5.00
CA GLY A 673 -14.24 24.41 -4.76
C GLY A 673 -12.86 23.91 -5.20
N VAL A 674 -11.84 24.75 -5.07
CA VAL A 674 -10.44 24.41 -5.43
C VAL A 674 -9.95 23.20 -4.64
N GLU A 675 -10.25 23.15 -3.35
CA GLU A 675 -9.82 22.05 -2.49
C GLU A 675 -10.55 20.75 -2.84
N ASP A 676 -11.83 20.83 -3.20
CA ASP A 676 -12.61 19.68 -3.63
C ASP A 676 -12.05 19.04 -4.90
N PHE A 677 -11.51 19.83 -5.84
CA PHE A 677 -10.84 19.26 -7.03
C PHE A 677 -9.54 18.55 -6.68
N LYS A 678 -8.79 19.03 -5.68
CA LYS A 678 -7.61 18.32 -5.18
C LYS A 678 -8.01 17.01 -4.52
N GLN A 679 -9.04 17.05 -3.67
CA GLN A 679 -9.57 15.85 -3.02
C GLN A 679 -10.14 14.87 -4.05
N ALA A 680 -10.85 15.34 -5.08
CA ALA A 680 -11.35 14.51 -6.16
C ALA A 680 -10.20 13.85 -6.94
N ARG A 681 -9.13 14.60 -7.24
CA ARG A 681 -7.94 14.05 -7.89
C ARG A 681 -7.23 13.02 -7.00
N MET A 682 -7.12 13.31 -5.70
CA MET A 682 -6.60 12.39 -4.69
C MET A 682 -7.51 11.16 -4.54
N GLY A 683 -8.82 11.28 -4.77
CA GLY A 683 -9.77 10.17 -4.83
C GLY A 683 -9.82 9.45 -6.19
N GLY A 684 -8.86 9.73 -7.08
CA GLY A 684 -8.71 9.02 -8.36
C GLY A 684 -9.50 9.59 -9.54
N MET A 685 -10.21 10.71 -9.38
CA MET A 685 -10.98 11.33 -10.47
C MET A 685 -10.08 11.70 -11.66
N ARG A 686 -10.54 11.40 -12.88
CA ARG A 686 -9.78 11.61 -14.13
C ARG A 686 -10.36 12.71 -15.01
N THR A 687 -11.68 12.83 -15.04
CA THR A 687 -12.38 13.79 -15.92
C THR A 687 -13.37 14.65 -15.14
N VAL A 688 -13.41 15.94 -15.44
CA VAL A 688 -14.44 16.88 -14.96
C VAL A 688 -15.27 17.36 -16.14
N ILE A 689 -16.60 17.27 -16.02
CA ILE A 689 -17.58 17.85 -16.94
C ILE A 689 -18.33 18.96 -16.19
N ASN A 690 -18.07 20.20 -16.56
CA ASN A 690 -18.76 21.37 -16.00
C ASN A 690 -19.89 21.81 -16.94
N SER A 691 -21.11 21.98 -16.42
CA SER A 691 -22.26 22.46 -17.22
C SER A 691 -22.53 23.97 -17.09
N ARG A 692 -21.64 24.72 -16.40
CA ARG A 692 -21.76 26.16 -16.16
C ARG A 692 -21.24 26.97 -17.33
N HIS A 693 -21.94 28.06 -17.62
CA HIS A 693 -21.43 29.04 -18.56
C HIS A 693 -20.19 29.73 -17.99
N ALA A 694 -19.25 30.12 -18.87
CA ALA A 694 -17.96 30.70 -18.46
C ALA A 694 -18.11 31.98 -17.62
N THR A 695 -19.21 32.71 -17.79
CA THR A 695 -19.54 33.91 -17.03
C THR A 695 -20.03 33.63 -15.61
N GLU A 696 -20.36 32.38 -15.27
CA GLU A 696 -20.76 32.02 -13.91
C GLU A 696 -19.54 31.72 -13.02
N ASN A 697 -18.34 31.47 -13.58
CA ASN A 697 -17.13 31.12 -12.83
C ASN A 697 -16.46 32.38 -12.25
N GLU A 698 -16.98 32.90 -11.14
CA GLU A 698 -16.48 34.16 -10.55
C GLU A 698 -15.33 33.98 -9.53
N ASP A 699 -15.17 32.79 -8.94
CA ASP A 699 -14.25 32.60 -7.79
C ASP A 699 -12.82 32.17 -8.16
N PHE A 700 -12.66 31.34 -9.21
CA PHE A 700 -11.36 30.87 -9.70
C PHE A 700 -11.46 30.28 -11.12
N ASP A 701 -10.33 30.19 -11.84
CA ASP A 701 -10.26 29.49 -13.12
C ASP A 701 -10.28 27.98 -12.91
N GLU A 702 -11.50 27.41 -12.93
CA GLU A 702 -11.73 25.98 -12.73
C GLU A 702 -10.99 25.12 -13.76
N ARG A 703 -10.93 25.55 -15.03
CA ARG A 703 -10.24 24.80 -16.08
C ARG A 703 -8.75 24.74 -15.77
N GLN A 704 -8.15 25.85 -15.36
CA GLN A 704 -6.74 25.91 -14.98
C GLN A 704 -6.46 25.00 -13.78
N VAL A 705 -7.31 25.04 -12.74
CA VAL A 705 -7.14 24.19 -11.55
C VAL A 705 -7.23 22.71 -11.92
N VAL A 706 -8.30 22.29 -12.59
CA VAL A 706 -8.50 20.88 -12.99
C VAL A 706 -7.37 20.37 -13.86
N THR A 707 -6.94 21.16 -14.86
CA THR A 707 -5.85 20.76 -15.75
C THR A 707 -4.48 20.76 -15.05
N SER A 708 -4.24 21.67 -14.09
CA SER A 708 -3.02 21.66 -13.27
C SER A 708 -2.89 20.43 -12.38
N LEU A 709 -4.02 19.82 -12.01
CA LEU A 709 -4.09 18.56 -11.25
C LEU A 709 -3.97 17.31 -12.14
N GLY A 710 -3.76 17.49 -13.44
CA GLY A 710 -3.63 16.41 -14.41
C GLY A 710 -4.95 15.75 -14.83
N MET A 711 -6.10 16.38 -14.55
CA MET A 711 -7.42 15.89 -14.96
C MET A 711 -7.85 16.49 -16.30
N THR A 712 -8.69 15.75 -17.04
CA THR A 712 -9.31 16.22 -18.29
C THR A 712 -10.52 17.11 -17.98
N TYR A 713 -10.65 18.24 -18.66
CA TYR A 713 -11.74 19.21 -18.45
C TYR A 713 -12.63 19.38 -19.69
N HIS A 714 -13.92 19.12 -19.55
CA HIS A 714 -14.94 19.39 -20.56
C HIS A 714 -15.97 20.40 -20.02
N ASN A 715 -16.43 21.31 -20.88
CA ASN A 715 -17.47 22.27 -20.50
C ASN A 715 -18.51 22.46 -21.62
N PRO A 716 -19.52 21.58 -21.73
CA PRO A 716 -20.72 21.85 -22.50
C PRO A 716 -21.58 22.90 -21.76
N ALA A 717 -21.14 24.16 -21.81
CA ALA A 717 -21.70 25.30 -21.07
C ALA A 717 -23.11 25.72 -21.52
N TRP A 718 -24.01 25.99 -20.56
CA TRP A 718 -25.33 26.60 -20.81
C TRP A 718 -25.96 27.15 -19.52
N ASN A 719 -26.80 28.19 -19.58
CA ASN A 719 -27.26 28.92 -18.38
C ASN A 719 -28.58 28.44 -17.77
N GLY A 720 -29.57 28.13 -18.60
CA GLY A 720 -30.95 27.90 -18.14
C GLY A 720 -31.77 27.00 -19.09
N PRO A 721 -33.02 26.64 -18.73
CA PRO A 721 -33.87 25.76 -19.54
C PRO A 721 -34.02 26.22 -20.98
N GLN A 722 -34.03 27.53 -21.23
CA GLN A 722 -34.16 28.10 -22.58
C GLN A 722 -32.95 27.78 -23.48
N GLU A 723 -31.80 27.45 -22.89
CA GLU A 723 -30.55 27.14 -23.59
C GLU A 723 -30.25 25.63 -23.61
N LEU A 724 -31.05 24.79 -22.93
CA LEU A 724 -30.86 23.34 -22.94
C LEU A 724 -31.34 22.74 -24.27
N THR A 725 -30.44 22.65 -25.24
CA THR A 725 -30.73 22.10 -26.57
C THR A 725 -30.48 20.58 -26.64
N ASP A 726 -31.11 19.92 -27.62
CA ASP A 726 -30.87 18.51 -27.95
C ASP A 726 -29.37 18.22 -28.17
N ALA A 727 -28.62 19.18 -28.74
CA ALA A 727 -27.19 19.07 -28.96
C ALA A 727 -26.38 19.04 -27.65
N ILE A 728 -26.75 19.85 -26.65
CA ILE A 728 -26.09 19.84 -25.33
C ILE A 728 -26.37 18.53 -24.60
N ILE A 729 -27.63 18.07 -24.59
CA ILE A 729 -28.00 16.80 -23.97
C ILE A 729 -27.23 15.65 -24.63
N HIS A 730 -27.21 15.62 -25.96
CA HIS A 730 -26.48 14.60 -26.71
C HIS A 730 -24.97 14.66 -26.46
N GLN A 731 -24.37 15.86 -26.46
CA GLN A 731 -22.94 16.04 -26.22
C GLN A 731 -22.53 15.55 -24.83
N THR A 732 -23.29 15.89 -23.78
CA THR A 732 -22.97 15.43 -22.43
C THR A 732 -23.14 13.92 -22.30
N ARG A 733 -24.19 13.33 -22.89
CA ARG A 733 -24.37 11.87 -22.92
C ARG A 733 -23.20 11.17 -23.62
N GLU A 734 -22.69 11.72 -24.72
CA GLU A 734 -21.49 11.20 -25.38
C GLU A 734 -20.28 11.26 -24.46
N LEU A 735 -20.04 12.41 -23.81
CA LEU A 735 -18.93 12.55 -22.86
C LEU A 735 -19.00 11.50 -21.76
N LEU A 736 -20.17 11.29 -21.14
CA LEU A 736 -20.37 10.29 -20.09
C LEU A 736 -20.08 8.85 -20.55
N ARG A 737 -20.20 8.56 -21.85
CA ARG A 737 -19.87 7.25 -22.43
C ARG A 737 -18.41 7.09 -22.80
N THR A 738 -17.77 8.14 -23.32
CA THR A 738 -16.52 8.00 -24.07
C THR A 738 -15.28 8.53 -23.36
N VAL A 739 -15.41 9.38 -22.35
CA VAL A 739 -14.24 9.97 -21.67
C VAL A 739 -13.69 9.06 -20.58
N GLU A 740 -12.45 9.31 -20.16
CA GLU A 740 -11.77 8.57 -19.11
C GLU A 740 -12.53 8.68 -17.77
N ARG A 741 -12.85 7.53 -17.16
CA ARG A 741 -13.46 7.42 -15.84
C ARG A 741 -12.38 7.37 -14.75
N PRO A 742 -12.65 7.79 -13.51
CA PRO A 742 -13.92 8.34 -13.02
C PRO A 742 -14.23 9.79 -13.44
N ILE A 743 -15.52 10.09 -13.61
CA ILE A 743 -16.04 11.36 -14.15
C ILE A 743 -16.76 12.16 -13.06
N LEU A 744 -16.44 13.45 -12.90
CA LEU A 744 -17.20 14.39 -12.08
C LEU A 744 -18.05 15.31 -12.98
N LEU A 745 -19.36 15.09 -13.01
CA LEU A 745 -20.33 15.98 -13.66
C LEU A 745 -20.92 16.93 -12.62
N HIS A 746 -20.75 18.24 -12.83
CA HIS A 746 -21.24 19.24 -11.88
C HIS A 746 -21.83 20.50 -12.52
N CYS A 747 -22.57 21.24 -11.71
CA CYS A 747 -23.01 22.60 -11.98
C CYS A 747 -23.28 23.35 -10.67
N SER A 748 -23.66 24.63 -10.71
CA SER A 748 -23.82 25.48 -9.53
C SER A 748 -24.68 24.88 -8.39
N SER A 749 -25.79 24.21 -8.71
CA SER A 749 -26.75 23.74 -7.69
C SER A 749 -27.19 22.27 -7.85
N ALA A 750 -26.48 21.52 -8.69
CA ALA A 750 -26.83 20.17 -9.17
C ALA A 750 -28.14 20.05 -9.99
N ASN A 751 -28.85 21.16 -10.28
CA ASN A 751 -30.12 21.13 -11.02
C ASN A 751 -29.92 20.78 -12.51
N ARG A 752 -28.90 21.36 -13.16
CA ARG A 752 -28.51 21.01 -14.53
C ARG A 752 -27.89 19.62 -14.61
N THR A 753 -27.09 19.26 -13.60
CA THR A 753 -26.53 17.92 -13.43
C THR A 753 -27.65 16.88 -13.43
N GLY A 754 -28.69 17.08 -12.62
CA GLY A 754 -29.85 16.18 -12.58
C GLY A 754 -30.62 16.10 -13.91
N ALA A 755 -30.75 17.20 -14.66
CA ALA A 755 -31.40 17.19 -15.98
C ALA A 755 -30.62 16.35 -17.01
N LEU A 756 -29.30 16.53 -17.07
CA LEU A 756 -28.43 15.75 -17.96
C LEU A 756 -28.36 14.29 -17.52
N TRP A 757 -28.34 14.04 -16.21
CA TRP A 757 -28.41 12.71 -15.62
C TRP A 757 -29.71 11.98 -15.97
N LEU A 758 -30.87 12.67 -15.91
CA LEU A 758 -32.16 12.10 -16.27
C LEU A 758 -32.15 11.55 -17.71
N ALA A 759 -31.63 12.33 -18.67
CA ALA A 759 -31.53 11.90 -20.06
C ALA A 759 -30.63 10.66 -20.23
N TYR A 760 -29.47 10.66 -19.55
CA TYR A 760 -28.52 9.54 -19.58
C TYR A 760 -29.09 8.28 -18.92
N SER A 761 -29.75 8.41 -17.76
CA SER A 761 -30.35 7.30 -17.05
C SER A 761 -31.44 6.58 -17.85
N VAL A 762 -32.26 7.31 -18.61
CA VAL A 762 -33.30 6.69 -19.44
C VAL A 762 -32.72 6.07 -20.71
N LEU A 763 -31.87 6.81 -21.44
CA LEU A 763 -31.46 6.40 -22.79
C LEU A 763 -30.21 5.51 -22.82
N ASP A 764 -29.34 5.60 -21.81
CA ASP A 764 -28.07 4.86 -21.75
C ASP A 764 -28.05 3.80 -20.65
N ARG A 765 -28.67 4.05 -19.48
CA ARG A 765 -28.80 3.05 -18.40
C ARG A 765 -30.08 2.22 -18.48
N GLY A 766 -31.01 2.55 -19.37
CA GLY A 766 -32.25 1.79 -19.59
C GLY A 766 -33.25 1.83 -18.44
N LEU A 767 -33.15 2.83 -17.55
CA LEU A 767 -34.13 3.01 -16.47
C LEU A 767 -35.48 3.48 -17.01
N SER A 768 -36.56 3.07 -16.36
CA SER A 768 -37.87 3.68 -16.63
C SER A 768 -37.85 5.17 -16.29
N TRP A 769 -38.73 5.94 -16.95
CA TRP A 769 -38.82 7.38 -16.73
C TRP A 769 -38.99 7.73 -15.24
N ASP A 770 -39.86 7.02 -14.52
CA ASP A 770 -40.14 7.25 -13.11
C ASP A 770 -38.92 6.97 -12.21
N GLN A 771 -38.17 5.90 -12.49
CA GLN A 771 -36.93 5.57 -11.77
C GLN A 771 -35.83 6.60 -12.02
N ALA A 772 -35.62 6.96 -13.29
CA ALA A 772 -34.62 7.95 -13.67
C ALA A 772 -34.96 9.35 -13.11
N LEU A 773 -36.25 9.71 -13.08
CA LEU A 773 -36.72 10.97 -12.51
C LEU A 773 -36.52 11.01 -11.00
N ALA A 774 -36.74 9.89 -10.30
CA ALA A 774 -36.47 9.78 -8.87
C ALA A 774 -34.97 9.99 -8.57
N GLU A 775 -34.08 9.32 -9.31
CA GLU A 775 -32.63 9.52 -9.18
C GLU A 775 -32.22 10.96 -9.48
N ALA A 776 -32.72 11.55 -10.57
CA ALA A 776 -32.40 12.92 -10.94
C ALA A 776 -32.84 13.94 -9.87
N LYS A 777 -33.99 13.71 -9.22
CA LYS A 777 -34.47 14.52 -8.09
C LYS A 777 -33.57 14.38 -6.86
N THR A 778 -33.08 13.17 -6.57
CA THR A 778 -32.09 12.92 -5.51
C THR A 778 -30.78 13.66 -5.77
N VAL A 779 -30.28 13.64 -7.00
CA VAL A 779 -29.08 14.38 -7.43
C VAL A 779 -29.26 15.90 -7.29
N GLY A 780 -30.46 16.41 -7.58
CA GLY A 780 -30.80 17.82 -7.33
C GLY A 780 -31.64 18.50 -8.39
N LEU A 781 -32.25 17.76 -9.33
CA LEU A 781 -33.22 18.27 -10.30
C LEU A 781 -34.45 18.83 -9.57
N ARG A 782 -34.78 20.10 -9.84
CA ARG A 782 -35.92 20.81 -9.22
C ARG A 782 -36.79 21.57 -10.20
N SER A 783 -36.31 21.83 -11.41
CA SER A 783 -37.04 22.65 -12.40
C SER A 783 -37.96 21.78 -13.26
N PRO A 784 -39.29 22.03 -13.26
CA PRO A 784 -40.21 21.35 -14.16
C PRO A 784 -39.91 21.62 -15.65
N ASP A 785 -39.32 22.77 -15.97
CA ASP A 785 -38.94 23.09 -17.35
C ASP A 785 -37.83 22.16 -17.87
N TYR A 786 -36.88 21.77 -17.02
CA TYR A 786 -35.87 20.78 -17.38
C TYR A 786 -36.47 19.39 -17.55
N GLU A 787 -37.38 18.99 -16.67
CA GLU A 787 -38.11 17.72 -16.79
C GLU A 787 -38.81 17.63 -18.15
N ARG A 788 -39.58 18.67 -18.52
CA ARG A 788 -40.29 18.73 -19.80
C ARG A 788 -39.36 18.69 -21.01
N ILE A 789 -38.27 19.46 -21.00
CA ILE A 789 -37.31 19.48 -22.12
C ILE A 789 -36.66 18.11 -22.30
N VAL A 790 -36.26 17.47 -21.20
CA VAL A 790 -35.65 16.13 -21.24
C VAL A 790 -36.68 15.08 -21.65
N GLU A 791 -37.93 15.19 -21.22
CA GLU A 791 -39.02 14.28 -21.60
C GLU A 791 -39.30 14.34 -23.10
N GLU A 792 -39.39 15.56 -23.64
CA GLU A 792 -39.54 15.80 -25.06
C GLU A 792 -38.35 15.23 -25.85
N TYR A 793 -37.12 15.43 -25.37
CA TYR A 793 -35.90 14.87 -25.97
C TYR A 793 -35.91 13.34 -25.96
N VAL A 794 -36.16 12.71 -24.81
CA VAL A 794 -36.21 11.25 -24.66
C VAL A 794 -37.30 10.65 -25.55
N THR A 795 -38.48 11.28 -25.60
CA THR A 795 -39.59 10.85 -26.46
C THR A 795 -39.19 10.91 -27.95
N ARG A 796 -38.50 11.98 -28.38
CA ARG A 796 -37.97 12.09 -29.75
C ARG A 796 -36.96 10.97 -30.05
N GLN A 797 -36.03 10.70 -29.14
CA GLN A 797 -35.00 9.68 -29.32
C GLN A 797 -35.58 8.26 -29.36
N GLN A 798 -36.54 7.94 -28.48
CA GLN A 798 -37.23 6.64 -28.46
C GLN A 798 -38.14 6.43 -29.69
N ARG A 799 -38.73 7.50 -30.24
CA ARG A 799 -39.45 7.46 -31.52
C ARG A 799 -38.51 7.25 -32.71
N ALA A 800 -37.34 7.89 -32.69
CA ALA A 800 -36.32 7.70 -33.73
C ALA A 800 -35.79 6.25 -33.75
N SER A 801 -35.55 5.65 -32.58
CA SER A 801 -35.10 4.25 -32.47
C SER A 801 -36.19 3.21 -32.78
N SER A 802 -37.47 3.55 -32.63
CA SER A 802 -38.59 2.68 -33.05
C SER A 802 -38.96 2.83 -34.53
N SER A 803 -38.52 3.90 -35.21
CA SER A 803 -38.68 4.08 -36.67
C SER A 803 -37.60 3.41 -37.52
N SER A 804 -36.53 2.87 -36.93
CA SER A 804 -35.40 2.29 -37.67
C SER A 804 -35.52 0.76 -37.88
N SER A 805 -36.71 0.27 -38.24
CA SER A 805 -36.83 -1.08 -38.80
C SER A 805 -36.64 -1.05 -40.32
N SER A 806 -35.45 -1.49 -40.76
CA SER A 806 -35.19 -2.12 -42.06
C SER A 806 -35.66 -1.36 -43.33
N SER A 807 -34.79 -0.52 -43.90
CA SER A 807 -34.72 -0.30 -45.35
C SER A 807 -33.27 -0.41 -45.82
N ALA A 808 -33.06 -1.05 -46.97
CA ALA A 808 -31.77 -1.04 -47.66
C ALA A 808 -31.36 0.40 -47.97
N LEU A 809 -30.06 0.71 -47.85
CA LEU A 809 -29.51 2.02 -48.22
C LEU A 809 -29.69 2.28 -49.71
N ASP A 810 -29.85 3.55 -50.07
CA ASP A 810 -29.70 3.97 -51.46
C ASP A 810 -28.27 3.61 -51.95
N PRO A 811 -28.09 3.07 -53.18
CA PRO A 811 -26.79 2.65 -53.69
C PRO A 811 -25.71 3.74 -53.64
N ARG A 812 -26.08 5.01 -53.80
CA ARG A 812 -25.15 6.14 -53.73
C ARG A 812 -24.67 6.37 -52.29
N THR A 813 -25.53 6.11 -51.30
CA THR A 813 -25.17 6.18 -49.87
C THR A 813 -24.31 4.99 -49.44
N GLU A 814 -24.58 3.80 -49.99
CA GLU A 814 -23.69 2.65 -49.82
C GLU A 814 -22.28 2.94 -50.34
N GLU A 815 -22.17 3.51 -51.55
CA GLU A 815 -20.90 3.88 -52.15
C GLU A 815 -20.17 4.95 -51.33
N ALA A 816 -20.88 5.95 -50.80
CA ALA A 816 -20.31 6.97 -49.93
C ALA A 816 -19.73 6.40 -48.62
N LEU A 817 -20.41 5.43 -48.00
CA LEU A 817 -19.92 4.75 -46.79
C LEU A 817 -18.63 3.95 -47.08
N ARG A 818 -18.59 3.24 -48.21
CA ARG A 818 -17.41 2.49 -48.63
C ARG A 818 -16.24 3.43 -48.94
N ALA A 819 -16.50 4.51 -49.66
CA ALA A 819 -15.50 5.52 -50.02
C ALA A 819 -14.93 6.24 -48.80
N ALA A 820 -15.77 6.57 -47.81
CA ALA A 820 -15.31 7.15 -46.56
C ALA A 820 -14.39 6.19 -45.79
N LEU A 821 -14.73 4.90 -45.69
CA LEU A 821 -13.89 3.92 -45.01
C LEU A 821 -12.57 3.68 -45.75
N ASP A 822 -12.60 3.64 -47.08
CA ASP A 822 -11.40 3.51 -47.91
C ASP A 822 -10.46 4.71 -47.72
N ASP A 823 -11.01 5.92 -47.68
CA ASP A 823 -10.23 7.14 -47.45
C ASP A 823 -9.55 7.15 -46.08
N GLU A 824 -10.27 6.79 -45.01
CA GLU A 824 -9.69 6.69 -43.66
C GLU A 824 -8.52 5.70 -43.61
N ARG A 825 -8.63 4.57 -44.33
CA ARG A 825 -7.56 3.56 -44.42
C ARG A 825 -6.38 4.05 -45.26
N ARG A 826 -6.65 4.74 -46.36
CA ARG A 826 -5.63 5.39 -47.20
C ARG A 826 -4.85 6.44 -46.39
N ALA A 827 -5.54 7.28 -45.63
CA ALA A 827 -4.94 8.29 -44.76
C ALA A 827 -4.09 7.62 -43.67
N GLN A 828 -4.60 6.57 -43.01
CA GLN A 828 -3.83 5.79 -42.03
C GLN A 828 -2.54 5.21 -42.62
N ALA A 829 -2.61 4.59 -43.80
CA ALA A 829 -1.44 4.02 -44.46
C ALA A 829 -0.42 5.10 -44.83
N PHE A 830 -0.86 6.25 -45.35
CA PHE A 830 0.02 7.38 -45.65
C PHE A 830 0.66 7.96 -44.38
N TYR A 831 -0.12 8.19 -43.32
CA TYR A 831 0.40 8.73 -42.07
C TYR A 831 1.37 7.78 -41.39
N GLN A 832 1.08 6.48 -41.41
CA GLN A 832 2.00 5.46 -40.92
C GLN A 832 3.29 5.43 -41.75
N ALA A 833 3.21 5.50 -43.08
CA ALA A 833 4.40 5.52 -43.93
C ALA A 833 5.28 6.78 -43.70
N VAL A 834 4.65 7.94 -43.49
CA VAL A 834 5.35 9.17 -43.10
C VAL A 834 6.02 9.01 -41.73
N MET A 835 5.35 8.39 -40.75
CA MET A 835 5.91 8.13 -39.43
C MET A 835 7.06 7.12 -39.47
N ASP A 836 6.95 6.08 -40.30
CA ASP A 836 8.01 5.08 -40.50
C ASP A 836 9.27 5.75 -41.10
N ARG A 837 9.10 6.72 -42.00
CA ARG A 837 10.21 7.44 -42.64
C ARG A 837 10.82 8.55 -41.79
N PHE A 838 10.00 9.35 -41.11
CA PHE A 838 10.45 10.58 -40.42
C PHE A 838 10.36 10.52 -38.89
N GLY A 839 9.98 9.36 -38.34
CA GLY A 839 9.72 9.15 -36.91
C GLY A 839 8.34 9.67 -36.47
N ASN A 840 7.96 9.38 -35.22
CA ASN A 840 6.65 9.72 -34.62
C ASN A 840 6.45 11.24 -34.36
N ARG A 841 6.64 12.08 -35.38
CA ARG A 841 6.54 13.53 -35.29
C ARG A 841 5.11 14.03 -35.43
N ARG A 842 4.82 15.15 -34.75
CA ARG A 842 3.56 15.89 -34.94
C ARG A 842 3.57 16.57 -36.32
N PRO A 843 2.42 16.63 -37.01
CA PRO A 843 1.08 16.29 -36.51
C PRO A 843 0.64 14.84 -36.78
N PHE A 844 1.35 14.08 -37.61
CA PHE A 844 1.02 12.69 -38.00
C PHE A 844 0.80 11.74 -36.82
N SER A 845 1.70 11.75 -35.83
CA SER A 845 1.60 10.86 -34.66
C SER A 845 0.38 11.11 -33.77
N ARG A 846 -0.27 12.27 -33.87
CA ARG A 846 -1.50 12.60 -33.15
C ARG A 846 -2.75 12.31 -33.97
N ILE A 847 -2.68 12.53 -35.29
CA ILE A 847 -3.83 12.45 -36.20
C ILE A 847 -4.12 11.00 -36.59
N ILE A 848 -3.12 10.13 -36.72
CA ILE A 848 -3.34 8.71 -37.04
C ILE A 848 -4.27 8.00 -36.03
N GLY A 849 -4.25 8.42 -34.76
CA GLY A 849 -5.19 7.92 -33.75
C GLY A 849 -6.62 8.46 -33.91
N ALA A 850 -6.81 9.60 -34.57
CA ALA A 850 -8.13 10.07 -34.97
C ALA A 850 -8.70 9.24 -36.13
N GLU A 851 -7.90 8.95 -37.16
CA GLU A 851 -8.36 8.14 -38.31
C GLU A 851 -8.75 6.72 -37.89
N ARG A 852 -8.01 6.11 -36.95
CA ARG A 852 -8.42 4.80 -36.36
C ARG A 852 -9.78 4.86 -35.67
N ARG A 853 -10.10 5.99 -35.02
CA ARG A 853 -11.42 6.20 -34.39
C ARG A 853 -12.50 6.50 -35.42
N HIS A 854 -12.16 7.15 -36.53
CA HIS A 854 -13.08 7.36 -37.64
C HIS A 854 -13.45 6.03 -38.30
N GLU A 855 -12.48 5.17 -38.59
CA GLU A 855 -12.70 3.81 -39.07
C GLU A 855 -13.60 3.00 -38.12
N ALA A 856 -13.28 3.00 -36.82
CA ALA A 856 -14.08 2.32 -35.80
C ALA A 856 -15.52 2.87 -35.69
N ARG A 857 -15.78 4.08 -36.20
CA ARG A 857 -17.11 4.69 -36.26
C ARG A 857 -17.89 4.33 -37.53
N LEU A 858 -17.19 4.08 -38.64
CA LEU A 858 -17.79 3.71 -39.92
C LEU A 858 -18.13 2.22 -40.02
N ILE A 859 -17.31 1.33 -39.44
CA ILE A 859 -17.54 -0.13 -39.48
C ILE A 859 -18.91 -0.54 -38.93
N PRO A 860 -19.35 -0.06 -37.75
CA PRO A 860 -20.68 -0.40 -37.23
C PRO A 860 -21.83 0.09 -38.10
N LEU A 861 -21.64 1.17 -38.87
CA LEU A 861 -22.67 1.67 -39.80
C LEU A 861 -22.78 0.74 -41.02
N LEU A 862 -21.65 0.30 -41.58
CA LEU A 862 -21.64 -0.69 -42.67
C LEU A 862 -22.34 -1.99 -42.23
N GLU A 863 -22.03 -2.48 -41.02
CA GLU A 863 -22.66 -3.68 -40.44
C GLU A 863 -24.16 -3.48 -40.19
N LYS A 864 -24.55 -2.35 -39.58
CA LYS A 864 -25.94 -2.00 -39.29
C LYS A 864 -26.81 -2.02 -40.56
N TYR A 865 -26.28 -1.48 -41.66
CA TYR A 865 -26.99 -1.42 -42.94
C TYR A 865 -26.73 -2.61 -43.86
N ARG A 866 -26.02 -3.65 -43.37
CA ARG A 866 -25.68 -4.87 -44.10
C ARG A 866 -24.90 -4.61 -45.40
N VAL A 867 -24.10 -3.56 -45.41
CA VAL A 867 -23.15 -3.25 -46.47
C VAL A 867 -21.87 -4.06 -46.18
N PRO A 868 -21.43 -4.96 -47.10
CA PRO A 868 -20.17 -5.69 -46.92
C PRO A 868 -19.00 -4.75 -46.61
N VAL A 869 -18.27 -4.96 -45.52
CA VAL A 869 -17.09 -4.16 -45.20
C VAL A 869 -15.98 -4.50 -46.21
N PRO A 870 -15.49 -3.54 -47.02
CA PRO A 870 -14.36 -3.78 -47.91
C PRO A 870 -13.14 -4.27 -47.13
N ALA A 871 -12.29 -5.11 -47.72
CA ALA A 871 -11.00 -5.45 -47.14
C ALA A 871 -10.09 -4.20 -47.11
N ASN A 872 -9.13 -4.15 -46.19
CA ASN A 872 -8.13 -3.09 -46.21
C ASN A 872 -7.05 -3.43 -47.24
N GLU A 873 -7.02 -2.71 -48.35
CA GLU A 873 -6.02 -2.87 -49.42
C GLU A 873 -4.80 -1.95 -49.23
N TRP A 874 -4.83 -1.05 -48.23
CA TRP A 874 -3.79 -0.07 -48.00
C TRP A 874 -2.74 -0.57 -47.00
N SER A 875 -1.48 -0.49 -47.41
CA SER A 875 -0.32 -0.87 -46.61
C SER A 875 0.69 0.27 -46.63
N ALA A 876 1.19 0.64 -45.44
CA ALA A 876 2.19 1.70 -45.30
C ALA A 876 3.48 1.41 -46.11
N ARG A 877 3.76 0.13 -46.42
CA ARG A 877 4.94 -0.27 -47.20
C ARG A 877 4.83 0.06 -48.69
N ASP A 878 3.61 0.26 -49.18
CA ASP A 878 3.29 0.42 -50.59
C ASP A 878 2.91 1.88 -50.94
N VAL A 879 3.03 2.79 -49.96
CA VAL A 879 2.73 4.22 -50.13
C VAL A 879 4.00 5.01 -50.41
N ASP A 880 4.01 5.76 -51.52
CA ASP A 880 5.09 6.69 -51.84
C ASP A 880 5.04 7.91 -50.90
N VAL A 881 6.09 8.08 -50.10
CA VAL A 881 6.20 9.17 -49.12
C VAL A 881 7.10 10.27 -49.70
N PRO A 882 6.68 11.56 -49.66
CA PRO A 882 7.49 12.66 -50.15
C PRO A 882 8.91 12.71 -49.55
N GLY A 883 9.82 13.35 -50.29
CA GLY A 883 11.25 13.40 -49.96
C GLY A 883 11.56 14.08 -48.62
N THR A 884 10.73 15.03 -48.21
CA THR A 884 10.90 15.82 -46.98
C THR A 884 9.63 15.83 -46.12
N PHE A 885 9.80 16.05 -44.81
CA PHE A 885 8.67 16.13 -43.88
C PHE A 885 7.72 17.29 -44.17
N SER A 886 8.23 18.43 -44.66
CA SER A 886 7.40 19.57 -45.08
C SER A 886 6.55 19.22 -46.32
N GLU A 887 7.10 18.48 -47.29
CA GLU A 887 6.33 18.00 -48.44
C GLU A 887 5.27 16.97 -48.02
N ALA A 888 5.58 16.10 -47.06
CA ALA A 888 4.59 15.19 -46.48
C ALA A 888 3.46 15.96 -45.79
N CYS A 889 3.77 17.03 -45.04
CA CYS A 889 2.75 17.90 -44.44
C CYS A 889 1.90 18.60 -45.51
N ARG A 890 2.49 19.10 -46.59
CA ARG A 890 1.76 19.70 -47.72
C ARG A 890 0.83 18.68 -48.40
N ARG A 891 1.30 17.44 -48.60
CA ARG A 891 0.47 16.37 -49.15
C ARG A 891 -0.70 16.00 -48.23
N ALA A 892 -0.48 16.01 -46.91
CA ALA A 892 -1.55 15.82 -45.94
C ALA A 892 -2.55 16.99 -45.93
N VAL A 893 -2.10 18.24 -46.14
CA VAL A 893 -3.01 19.39 -46.33
C VAL A 893 -3.93 19.17 -47.54
N GLU A 894 -3.39 18.66 -48.66
CA GLU A 894 -4.19 18.34 -49.84
C GLU A 894 -5.23 17.24 -49.54
N PHE A 895 -4.84 16.16 -48.85
CA PHE A 895 -5.77 15.11 -48.44
C PHE A 895 -6.89 15.63 -47.56
N GLU A 896 -6.59 16.45 -46.54
CA GLU A 896 -7.65 16.98 -45.68
C GLU A 896 -8.59 17.94 -46.43
N GLN A 897 -8.12 18.64 -47.48
CA GLN A 897 -8.97 19.45 -48.35
C GLN A 897 -9.85 18.60 -49.26
N GLU A 898 -9.29 17.54 -49.84
CA GLU A 898 -10.02 16.53 -50.62
C GLU A 898 -11.12 15.89 -49.75
N ASN A 899 -10.81 15.57 -48.50
CA ASN A 899 -11.74 14.95 -47.55
C ASN A 899 -12.91 15.87 -47.21
N VAL A 900 -12.65 17.15 -46.95
CA VAL A 900 -13.72 18.13 -46.71
C VAL A 900 -14.65 18.23 -47.91
N ALA A 901 -14.11 18.29 -49.14
CA ALA A 901 -14.92 18.34 -50.35
C ALA A 901 -15.71 17.05 -50.59
N MET A 902 -15.10 15.88 -50.33
CA MET A 902 -15.75 14.57 -50.42
C MET A 902 -16.92 14.47 -49.44
N TYR A 903 -16.72 14.81 -48.17
CA TYR A 903 -17.79 14.76 -47.18
C TYR A 903 -18.86 15.82 -47.44
N ASP A 904 -18.53 16.99 -47.97
CA ASP A 904 -19.52 17.98 -48.42
C ASP A 904 -20.43 17.42 -49.53
N ASP A 905 -19.88 16.67 -50.49
CA ASP A 905 -20.67 15.96 -51.51
C ASP A 905 -21.55 14.86 -50.88
N PHE A 906 -20.98 14.01 -50.02
CA PHE A 906 -21.72 12.93 -49.36
C PHE A 906 -22.90 13.47 -48.55
N LEU A 907 -22.69 14.54 -47.77
CA LEU A 907 -23.73 15.15 -46.96
C LEU A 907 -24.86 15.81 -47.78
N SER A 908 -24.65 16.04 -49.08
CA SER A 908 -25.67 16.61 -49.97
C SER A 908 -26.79 15.63 -50.33
N PHE A 909 -26.55 14.31 -50.23
CA PHE A 909 -27.51 13.29 -50.66
C PHE A 909 -27.82 12.20 -49.62
N ILE A 910 -27.00 12.00 -48.59
CA ILE A 910 -27.27 10.99 -47.54
C ILE A 910 -28.48 11.42 -46.71
N ALA A 911 -29.47 10.54 -46.56
CA ALA A 911 -30.72 10.80 -45.84
C ALA A 911 -30.72 10.24 -44.40
N GLU A 912 -29.93 9.20 -44.15
CA GLU A 912 -29.85 8.48 -42.89
C GLU A 912 -29.09 9.28 -41.83
N GLU A 913 -29.78 9.66 -40.76
CA GLU A 913 -29.28 10.63 -39.78
C GLU A 913 -28.03 10.17 -39.03
N ASP A 914 -27.88 8.87 -38.78
CA ASP A 914 -26.69 8.29 -38.16
C ASP A 914 -25.47 8.30 -39.10
N ILE A 915 -25.67 8.03 -40.39
CA ILE A 915 -24.63 8.18 -41.42
C ILE A 915 -24.27 9.65 -41.59
N ARG A 916 -25.25 10.55 -41.69
CA ARG A 916 -25.02 12.01 -41.76
C ARG A 916 -24.25 12.51 -40.55
N THR A 917 -24.57 12.02 -39.35
CA THR A 917 -23.88 12.37 -38.11
C THR A 917 -22.41 11.93 -38.14
N ALA A 918 -22.14 10.69 -38.56
CA ALA A 918 -20.78 10.21 -38.69
C ALA A 918 -19.98 11.02 -39.73
N MET A 919 -20.52 11.21 -40.95
CA MET A 919 -19.87 11.98 -42.01
C MET A 919 -19.62 13.44 -41.60
N SER A 920 -20.55 14.07 -40.87
CA SER A 920 -20.38 15.43 -40.37
C SER A 920 -19.25 15.54 -39.35
N LEU A 921 -19.06 14.51 -38.51
CA LEU A 921 -17.98 14.47 -37.52
C LEU A 921 -16.62 14.26 -38.18
N LEU A 922 -16.52 13.38 -39.18
CA LEU A 922 -15.29 13.15 -39.95
C LEU A 922 -14.91 14.42 -40.74
N ARG A 923 -15.87 15.02 -41.46
CA ARG A 923 -15.70 16.33 -42.11
C ARG A 923 -15.18 17.40 -41.15
N ARG A 924 -15.76 17.49 -39.95
CA ARG A 924 -15.37 18.47 -38.94
C ARG A 924 -13.97 18.19 -38.40
N ALA A 925 -13.59 16.92 -38.23
CA ALA A 925 -12.24 16.53 -37.84
C ALA A 925 -11.22 16.96 -38.90
N SER A 926 -11.48 16.68 -40.18
CA SER A 926 -10.64 17.13 -41.29
C SER A 926 -10.52 18.66 -41.34
N GLN A 927 -11.64 19.39 -41.31
CA GLN A 927 -11.63 20.85 -41.46
C GLN A 927 -11.08 21.60 -40.23
N GLU A 928 -11.53 21.26 -39.02
CA GLU A 928 -11.27 22.06 -37.82
C GLU A 928 -10.02 21.60 -37.05
N ARG A 929 -9.57 20.35 -37.25
CA ARG A 929 -8.46 19.78 -36.49
C ARG A 929 -7.27 19.39 -37.36
N HIS A 930 -7.48 18.56 -38.37
CA HIS A 930 -6.39 17.97 -39.13
C HIS A 930 -5.77 19.00 -40.08
N LEU A 931 -6.59 19.66 -40.90
CA LEU A 931 -6.15 20.67 -41.86
C LEU A 931 -5.34 21.81 -41.20
N PRO A 932 -5.80 22.47 -40.11
CA PRO A 932 -5.00 23.51 -39.45
C PRO A 932 -3.74 22.94 -38.80
N ALA A 933 -3.75 21.67 -38.38
CA ALA A 933 -2.57 21.03 -37.83
C ALA A 933 -1.51 20.80 -38.90
N PHE A 934 -1.86 20.23 -40.05
CA PHE A 934 -0.92 20.04 -41.15
C PHE A 934 -0.44 21.38 -41.74
N GLN A 935 -1.31 22.37 -41.89
CA GLN A 935 -0.93 23.72 -42.38
C GLN A 935 0.15 24.37 -41.51
N ARG A 936 -0.01 24.36 -40.18
CA ARG A 936 1.00 24.91 -39.25
C ARG A 936 2.38 24.28 -39.37
N TRP A 937 2.46 23.04 -39.86
CA TRP A 937 3.73 22.31 -40.04
C TRP A 937 4.22 22.33 -41.48
N ALA A 938 3.34 22.55 -42.46
CA ALA A 938 3.71 22.80 -43.84
C ALA A 938 4.38 24.17 -44.02
N ASP A 939 3.92 25.18 -43.25
CA ASP A 939 4.42 26.57 -43.28
C ASP A 939 5.70 26.80 -42.47
N ARG A 940 6.12 25.81 -41.67
CA ARG A 940 7.35 25.82 -40.85
C ARG A 940 8.46 25.05 -41.54
#